data_AF-A0A7X6YFK0-F1
#
_entry.id   AF-A0A7X6YFK0-F1
#
_cell.length_a   1.000
_cell.length_b   1.000
_cell.length_c   1.000
_cell.angle_alpha   90.00
_cell.angle_beta   90.00
_cell.angle_gamma   90.00
#
_symmetry.space_group_name_H-M   'P 1'
#
loop_
_entity.id
_entity.type
_entity.pdbx_description
1 polymer ?
#
loop_
_entity_poly.entity_id
_entity_poly.type
_entity_poly.pdbx_seq_one_letter_code
_entity_poly.pdbx_strand_id
1 'polypeptide(L)'
;DRDLIVAASAGSVGSLTVGDGGGAFVSNGWFYAASSLGAQATVTVNGGELGCRLPGKNLVVNANGARGEITVNAGLVNATADFVWSAGTATNIAYGAVMLNGGTLRAQRLYASTTAGTNLLFLNGGTVEAVNSRTDFMYNLTAARVQAGGAVFSVPAGVAVTAAQALTEDPASTGGGLTKSGAGRITFSGANTFTGDIDVLAGDLFFSHTNGVPAGYAGTITLTNTADAAIGYAAAGGPALLLARMDPASKGALALFPANAADAVDFSSFPDLRLAFVGALTYTGTFTPYQGDYTFETEGGTVVYDAVIADAGATPGHLTVIGANGSGMTLAGNNTFTGGAEIDGATVTLAHANALGLQGTPGVPDIELVNGAVLRLTAAMDVNALVTGRITPGSSGVLLLGSANAAQNIDLSNHPGLTVGAAELSLDYAGTLTPAAATDTYLLGGGNQVYVSASNRGLSVSNLADGAEATGVVIGTPGIVELKSGNTYSGGTVVTNRGVLFIKEDGLGAVPAAPDPDNLYVDNGVIRSGNANFTLPANRGVTVGPGGLELHPWGSFAMTVAGNLAGSGKITATDGGWVTFAGANNSYSGLLDIPSGRNLRIGDGAHFSWSPAGTFAVNGTLALNYNSDWALSYPFSGAGSLRKEGSGTLTLSGQNSYGGVTYIDAGTLRVTATNVLPSGAGKGAVTIAAGATLETDGRDLQVGGLNGAGQVTDSAGTTAALYVGADNVTASFAGTTDPQLDVIKVGGGTQRLTHPDGSFANAEIRAGTLELFGNTAVTGVVETAGGTLGVAFGTQGLIGEYYTLAAVPSVSDFVSYAAVTNFLSGKTPNVVHNSTGFGATFNALNTG
;
A
#
# COMPACT_ATOMS: atom_id res chain seq x y z
N ASP A 1 9.32 8.40 39.51
CA ASP A 1 9.55 7.11 38.82
C ASP A 1 9.10 5.86 39.59
N ARG A 2 8.34 6.01 40.68
CA ARG A 2 7.77 4.90 41.45
C ARG A 2 6.26 5.09 41.53
N ASP A 3 5.58 4.09 42.06
CA ASP A 3 4.16 4.20 42.39
C ASP A 3 3.93 5.32 43.39
N LEU A 4 2.82 6.04 43.25
CA LEU A 4 2.33 6.96 44.28
C LEU A 4 1.09 6.33 44.91
N ILE A 5 1.17 6.07 46.21
CA ILE A 5 0.13 5.39 46.97
C ILE A 5 -0.27 6.28 48.13
N VAL A 6 -1.52 6.74 48.16
CA VAL A 6 -2.00 7.67 49.21
C VAL A 6 -2.18 6.96 50.55
N ALA A 7 -2.69 5.72 50.55
CA ALA A 7 -2.76 4.84 51.71
C ALA A 7 -2.22 3.43 51.39
N ALA A 8 -1.02 3.13 51.89
CA ALA A 8 -0.22 1.98 51.45
C ALA A 8 -0.17 0.78 52.41
N SER A 9 -0.59 0.93 53.67
CA SER A 9 -0.47 -0.11 54.71
C SER A 9 -1.83 -0.54 55.24
N ALA A 10 -1.93 -1.77 55.75
CA ALA A 10 -3.18 -2.28 56.30
C ALA A 10 -3.71 -1.37 57.42
N GLY A 11 -4.98 -0.96 57.31
CA GLY A 11 -5.62 -0.04 58.25
C GLY A 11 -5.16 1.43 58.20
N SER A 12 -4.25 1.80 57.30
CA SER A 12 -3.78 3.19 57.18
C SER A 12 -4.86 4.12 56.60
N VAL A 13 -4.82 5.40 56.98
CA VAL A 13 -5.70 6.44 56.41
C VAL A 13 -4.84 7.51 55.76
N GLY A 14 -5.12 7.84 54.50
CA GLY A 14 -4.40 8.84 53.72
C GLY A 14 -5.32 9.86 53.08
N SER A 15 -4.80 11.05 52.81
CA SER A 15 -5.52 12.05 52.00
C SER A 15 -4.57 12.79 51.05
N LEU A 16 -5.06 13.15 49.87
CA LEU A 16 -4.35 13.96 48.89
C LEU A 16 -5.30 15.00 48.31
N THR A 17 -4.90 16.27 48.30
CA THR A 17 -5.64 17.34 47.61
C THR A 17 -4.75 17.98 46.58
N VAL A 18 -5.22 18.01 45.33
CA VAL A 18 -4.62 18.73 44.22
C VAL A 18 -5.42 20.01 43.99
N GLY A 19 -4.89 21.13 44.45
CA GLY A 19 -5.48 22.45 44.28
C GLY A 19 -5.26 23.03 42.87
N ASP A 20 -5.84 24.20 42.64
CA ASP A 20 -5.83 24.90 41.35
C ASP A 20 -4.41 25.17 40.85
N GLY A 21 -4.15 24.84 39.57
CA GLY A 21 -2.83 24.96 38.95
C GLY A 21 -1.75 24.03 39.53
N GLY A 22 -2.09 23.23 40.56
CA GLY A 22 -1.22 22.22 41.15
C GLY A 22 -1.14 20.96 40.28
N GLY A 23 -0.16 20.10 40.58
CA GLY A 23 0.01 18.85 39.86
C GLY A 23 0.58 17.73 40.72
N ALA A 24 -0.04 16.55 40.65
CA ALA A 24 0.46 15.32 41.26
C ALA A 24 0.69 14.27 40.17
N PHE A 25 1.95 13.92 39.94
CA PHE A 25 2.33 13.10 38.79
C PHE A 25 3.16 11.88 39.16
N VAL A 26 2.81 10.74 38.56
CA VAL A 26 3.69 9.56 38.52
C VAL A 26 4.34 9.45 37.14
N SER A 27 5.67 9.34 37.12
CA SER A 27 6.42 9.24 35.86
C SER A 27 6.59 7.81 35.38
N ASN A 28 6.89 6.82 36.24
CA ASN A 28 7.11 5.42 35.81
C ASN A 28 6.40 4.36 36.67
N GLY A 29 5.55 4.78 37.61
CA GLY A 29 4.71 3.90 38.43
C GLY A 29 3.22 4.08 38.15
N TRP A 30 2.40 3.34 38.87
CA TRP A 30 0.94 3.54 38.91
C TRP A 30 0.58 4.46 40.07
N PHE A 31 -0.58 5.11 39.96
CA PHE A 31 -1.18 5.81 41.08
C PHE A 31 -2.19 4.89 41.77
N TYR A 32 -2.17 4.85 43.10
CA TYR A 32 -3.18 4.17 43.92
C TYR A 32 -3.72 5.16 44.95
N ALA A 33 -5.05 5.30 45.06
CA ALA A 33 -5.59 5.97 46.24
C ALA A 33 -5.33 5.09 47.47
N ALA A 34 -5.76 3.83 47.45
CA ALA A 34 -5.47 2.88 48.54
C ALA A 34 -5.12 1.48 48.02
N SER A 35 -4.11 0.82 48.58
CA SER A 35 -3.55 -0.42 47.99
C SER A 35 -3.65 -1.69 48.85
N SER A 36 -4.00 -1.57 50.13
CA SER A 36 -3.89 -2.67 51.11
C SER A 36 -5.16 -2.88 51.93
N LEU A 37 -5.31 -4.09 52.46
CA LEU A 37 -6.49 -4.51 53.22
C LEU A 37 -6.85 -3.52 54.34
N GLY A 38 -8.06 -2.96 54.29
CA GLY A 38 -8.54 -2.00 55.29
C GLY A 38 -7.88 -0.61 55.25
N ALA A 39 -6.96 -0.34 54.31
CA ALA A 39 -6.46 1.01 54.06
C ALA A 39 -7.59 1.89 53.51
N GLN A 40 -7.58 3.18 53.84
CA GLN A 40 -8.59 4.15 53.44
C GLN A 40 -7.91 5.40 52.87
N ALA A 41 -8.34 5.85 51.69
CA ALA A 41 -7.80 7.09 51.10
C ALA A 41 -8.89 7.96 50.51
N THR A 42 -8.72 9.27 50.69
CA THR A 42 -9.51 10.30 50.01
C THR A 42 -8.60 11.15 49.13
N VAL A 43 -8.94 11.26 47.85
CA VAL A 43 -8.22 12.09 46.88
C VAL A 43 -9.18 13.15 46.35
N THR A 44 -8.77 14.41 46.35
CA THR A 44 -9.59 15.52 45.86
C THR A 44 -8.83 16.34 44.84
N VAL A 45 -9.44 16.60 43.68
CA VAL A 45 -8.89 17.45 42.61
C VAL A 45 -9.82 18.64 42.41
N ASN A 46 -9.34 19.85 42.70
CA ASN A 46 -10.14 21.08 42.69
C ASN A 46 -9.86 22.01 41.50
N GLY A 47 -8.89 21.69 40.63
CA GLY A 47 -8.50 22.54 39.51
C GLY A 47 -7.13 22.22 38.89
N GLY A 48 -6.28 21.47 39.60
CA GLY A 48 -4.99 20.99 39.09
C GLY A 48 -5.07 19.67 38.31
N GLU A 49 -3.91 19.08 38.01
CA GLU A 49 -3.81 17.79 37.32
C GLU A 49 -3.32 16.67 38.23
N LEU A 50 -4.05 15.57 38.28
CA LEU A 50 -3.60 14.29 38.84
C LEU A 50 -3.40 13.31 37.69
N GLY A 51 -2.19 12.77 37.50
CA GLY A 51 -2.02 11.85 36.38
C GLY A 51 -0.68 11.18 36.23
N CYS A 52 -0.53 10.48 35.11
CA CYS A 52 0.68 9.78 34.73
C CYS A 52 1.39 10.53 33.60
N ARG A 53 2.74 10.59 33.61
CA ARG A 53 3.51 11.26 32.54
C ARG A 53 3.90 10.34 31.38
N LEU A 54 4.24 9.08 31.67
CA LEU A 54 4.61 8.11 30.63
C LEU A 54 3.38 7.31 30.19
N PRO A 55 3.32 6.88 28.91
CA PRO A 55 2.26 6.01 28.41
C PRO A 55 2.13 4.69 29.19
N GLY A 56 0.94 4.09 29.16
CA GLY A 56 0.75 2.72 29.67
C GLY A 56 0.60 2.62 31.20
N LYS A 57 0.27 3.72 31.89
CA LYS A 57 0.20 3.75 33.36
C LYS A 57 -1.23 3.95 33.85
N ASN A 58 -1.62 3.09 34.78
CA ASN A 58 -2.96 3.05 35.36
C ASN A 58 -3.10 3.99 36.56
N LEU A 59 -4.33 4.45 36.77
CA LEU A 59 -4.76 5.10 38.01
C LEU A 59 -5.78 4.18 38.68
N VAL A 60 -5.47 3.78 39.91
CA VAL A 60 -6.23 2.78 40.66
C VAL A 60 -6.94 3.44 41.83
N VAL A 61 -8.26 3.32 41.88
CA VAL A 61 -9.09 3.86 42.97
C VAL A 61 -8.80 3.09 44.26
N ASN A 62 -8.86 1.77 44.21
CA ASN A 62 -8.62 0.91 45.36
C ASN A 62 -8.06 -0.45 44.91
N ALA A 63 -7.26 -1.09 45.76
CA ALA A 63 -6.73 -2.44 45.52
C ALA A 63 -6.76 -3.32 46.78
N ASN A 64 -6.79 -4.64 46.61
CA ASN A 64 -6.63 -5.66 47.66
C ASN A 64 -7.52 -5.46 48.91
N GLY A 65 -8.79 -5.07 48.72
CA GLY A 65 -9.73 -4.85 49.83
C GLY A 65 -9.63 -3.50 50.54
N ALA A 66 -8.97 -2.52 49.93
CA ALA A 66 -8.91 -1.15 50.42
C ALA A 66 -10.19 -0.34 50.13
N ARG A 67 -10.34 0.79 50.84
CA ARG A 67 -11.29 1.85 50.55
C ARG A 67 -10.62 3.03 49.87
N GLY A 68 -11.05 3.39 48.66
CA GLY A 68 -10.54 4.54 47.93
C GLY A 68 -11.67 5.42 47.44
N GLU A 69 -11.56 6.72 47.72
CA GLU A 69 -12.52 7.72 47.28
C GLU A 69 -11.78 8.80 46.51
N ILE A 70 -12.21 9.08 45.27
CA ILE A 70 -11.64 10.14 44.44
C ILE A 70 -12.74 11.13 44.07
N THR A 71 -12.58 12.38 44.47
CA THR A 71 -13.48 13.48 44.12
C THR A 71 -12.79 14.40 43.13
N VAL A 72 -13.43 14.64 41.98
CA VAL A 72 -12.98 15.59 40.97
C VAL A 72 -14.02 16.70 40.89
N ASN A 73 -13.68 17.86 41.44
CA ASN A 73 -14.54 19.03 41.43
C ASN A 73 -14.23 19.93 40.22
N ALA A 74 -12.95 20.05 39.87
CA ALA A 74 -12.45 20.67 38.64
C ALA A 74 -11.02 20.18 38.37
N GLY A 75 -10.45 20.56 37.21
CA GLY A 75 -9.12 20.08 36.80
C GLY A 75 -9.17 18.75 36.05
N LEU A 76 -8.03 18.08 35.93
CA LEU A 76 -7.86 16.90 35.09
C LEU A 76 -7.33 15.71 35.89
N VAL A 77 -7.99 14.57 35.77
CA VAL A 77 -7.49 13.26 36.15
C VAL A 77 -7.10 12.50 34.89
N ASN A 78 -5.80 12.29 34.67
CA ASN A 78 -5.24 11.80 33.41
C ASN A 78 -4.56 10.43 33.59
N ALA A 79 -5.30 9.37 33.27
CA ALA A 79 -4.75 8.02 33.15
C ALA A 79 -4.27 7.78 31.72
N THR A 80 -2.96 7.64 31.54
CA THR A 80 -2.36 7.33 30.22
C THR A 80 -2.68 5.92 29.70
N ALA A 81 -3.21 5.05 30.57
CA ALA A 81 -3.81 3.77 30.23
C ALA A 81 -5.20 3.68 30.88
N ASP A 82 -5.40 2.81 31.87
CA ASP A 82 -6.71 2.54 32.43
C ASP A 82 -6.97 3.24 33.76
N PHE A 83 -8.24 3.50 34.03
CA PHE A 83 -8.73 3.93 35.33
C PHE A 83 -9.52 2.78 35.98
N VAL A 84 -9.02 2.27 37.11
CA VAL A 84 -9.35 0.93 37.60
C VAL A 84 -9.88 0.94 39.03
N TRP A 85 -11.00 0.24 39.24
CA TRP A 85 -11.53 -0.07 40.58
C TRP A 85 -11.15 -1.48 41.02
N SER A 86 -10.95 -1.64 42.33
CA SER A 86 -10.71 -2.93 42.99
C SER A 86 -9.63 -3.80 42.33
N ALA A 87 -8.46 -3.23 42.08
CA ALA A 87 -7.31 -3.94 41.54
C ALA A 87 -6.80 -5.04 42.51
N GLY A 88 -6.22 -6.11 41.95
CA GLY A 88 -5.60 -7.17 42.76
C GLY A 88 -6.61 -8.13 43.38
N THR A 89 -6.41 -8.51 44.65
CA THR A 89 -7.17 -9.60 45.29
C THR A 89 -8.62 -9.20 45.62
N ALA A 90 -9.58 -9.98 45.12
CA ALA A 90 -11.01 -9.75 45.32
C ALA A 90 -11.42 -9.96 46.79
N THR A 91 -12.06 -8.96 47.39
CA THR A 91 -12.67 -9.08 48.73
C THR A 91 -13.97 -8.27 48.79
N ASN A 92 -14.96 -8.74 49.55
CA ASN A 92 -16.27 -8.07 49.66
C ASN A 92 -16.24 -6.78 50.48
N ILE A 93 -15.14 -6.49 51.17
CA ILE A 93 -14.98 -5.25 51.96
C ILE A 93 -14.38 -4.10 51.16
N ALA A 94 -13.91 -4.37 49.94
CA ALA A 94 -13.38 -3.36 49.03
C ALA A 94 -14.46 -2.30 48.72
N TYR A 95 -14.08 -1.02 48.78
CA TYR A 95 -14.97 0.08 48.44
C TYR A 95 -14.21 1.10 47.59
N GLY A 96 -14.58 1.26 46.33
CA GLY A 96 -14.04 2.30 45.46
C GLY A 96 -15.17 3.21 45.02
N ALA A 97 -15.06 4.51 45.29
CA ALA A 97 -16.01 5.51 44.83
C ALA A 97 -15.29 6.64 44.11
N VAL A 98 -15.83 7.06 42.97
CA VAL A 98 -15.37 8.26 42.27
C VAL A 98 -16.52 9.22 42.09
N MET A 99 -16.35 10.46 42.52
CA MET A 99 -17.33 11.52 42.40
C MET A 99 -16.82 12.54 41.39
N LEU A 100 -17.46 12.59 40.22
CA LEU A 100 -17.12 13.49 39.14
C LEU A 100 -18.08 14.69 39.16
N ASN A 101 -17.84 15.61 40.10
CA ASN A 101 -18.62 16.83 40.38
C ASN A 101 -18.28 18.01 39.44
N GLY A 102 -17.55 17.71 38.36
CA GLY A 102 -16.92 18.66 37.46
C GLY A 102 -15.57 18.11 36.99
N GLY A 103 -14.76 18.96 36.34
CA GLY A 103 -13.46 18.57 35.80
C GLY A 103 -13.53 17.46 34.75
N THR A 104 -12.38 16.84 34.46
CA THR A 104 -12.25 15.80 33.44
C THR A 104 -11.55 14.57 33.98
N LEU A 105 -12.11 13.39 33.71
CA LEU A 105 -11.47 12.09 33.86
C LEU A 105 -11.15 11.52 32.48
N ARG A 106 -9.87 11.43 32.14
CA ARG A 106 -9.37 10.91 30.86
C ARG A 106 -8.73 9.54 31.05
N ALA A 107 -9.18 8.55 30.27
CA ALA A 107 -8.62 7.20 30.31
C ALA A 107 -8.92 6.40 29.02
N GLN A 108 -8.19 5.30 28.82
CA GLN A 108 -8.50 4.32 27.78
C GLN A 108 -9.69 3.45 28.17
N ARG A 109 -9.79 3.06 29.45
CA ARG A 109 -10.91 2.28 30.01
C ARG A 109 -11.24 2.72 31.43
N LEU A 110 -12.51 2.58 31.80
CA LEU A 110 -13.03 2.75 33.14
C LEU A 110 -13.70 1.44 33.58
N TYR A 111 -13.04 0.66 34.43
CA TYR A 111 -13.58 -0.65 34.80
C TYR A 111 -13.18 -1.13 36.19
N ALA A 112 -13.97 -2.03 36.76
CA ALA A 112 -13.56 -2.80 37.93
C ALA A 112 -12.93 -4.12 37.51
N SER A 113 -11.72 -4.43 38.02
CA SER A 113 -11.07 -5.71 37.73
C SER A 113 -11.73 -6.90 38.42
N THR A 114 -12.55 -6.64 39.43
CA THR A 114 -13.39 -7.64 40.10
C THR A 114 -14.73 -7.00 40.48
N THR A 115 -15.79 -7.78 40.42
CA THR A 115 -17.13 -7.40 40.87
C THR A 115 -17.33 -7.57 42.37
N ALA A 116 -16.34 -8.13 43.09
CA ALA A 116 -16.37 -8.21 44.55
C ALA A 116 -16.21 -6.81 45.17
N GLY A 117 -16.95 -6.56 46.26
CA GLY A 117 -16.98 -5.26 46.91
C GLY A 117 -17.92 -4.26 46.22
N THR A 118 -17.68 -2.96 46.44
CA THR A 118 -18.51 -1.87 45.87
C THR A 118 -17.65 -0.97 44.99
N ASN A 119 -18.00 -0.83 43.72
CA ASN A 119 -17.29 -0.01 42.73
C ASN A 119 -18.27 1.01 42.12
N LEU A 120 -18.22 2.26 42.60
CA LEU A 120 -19.15 3.32 42.24
C LEU A 120 -18.45 4.41 41.43
N LEU A 121 -19.15 4.89 40.41
CA LEU A 121 -18.85 6.13 39.70
C LEU A 121 -20.09 7.02 39.79
N PHE A 122 -19.94 8.22 40.32
CA PHE A 122 -20.98 9.24 40.38
C PHE A 122 -20.64 10.32 39.34
N LEU A 123 -21.59 10.60 38.45
CA LEU A 123 -21.47 11.53 37.34
C LEU A 123 -22.36 12.74 37.66
N ASN A 124 -21.73 13.89 37.91
CA ASN A 124 -22.40 15.09 38.41
C ASN A 124 -21.81 16.35 37.76
N GLY A 125 -21.90 16.42 36.43
CA GLY A 125 -21.47 17.57 35.62
C GLY A 125 -20.02 17.55 35.16
N GLY A 126 -19.22 16.54 35.57
CA GLY A 126 -17.86 16.38 35.04
C GLY A 126 -17.79 15.49 33.79
N THR A 127 -16.66 15.60 33.08
CA THR A 127 -16.43 14.97 31.76
C THR A 127 -15.64 13.68 31.87
N VAL A 128 -16.16 12.61 31.28
CA VAL A 128 -15.40 11.39 30.99
C VAL A 128 -14.87 11.48 29.56
N GLU A 129 -13.55 11.50 29.38
CA GLU A 129 -12.89 11.68 28.08
C GLU A 129 -12.21 10.39 27.62
N ALA A 130 -12.56 9.92 26.42
CA ALA A 130 -11.94 8.76 25.79
C ALA A 130 -10.60 9.13 25.12
N VAL A 131 -9.64 8.19 25.15
CA VAL A 131 -8.31 8.40 24.54
C VAL A 131 -8.17 7.71 23.18
N ASN A 132 -8.77 6.52 23.02
CA ASN A 132 -8.62 5.69 21.83
C ASN A 132 -9.85 4.79 21.62
N SER A 133 -9.99 4.26 20.40
CA SER A 133 -11.14 3.42 20.04
C SER A 133 -11.13 2.10 20.80
N ARG A 134 -12.25 1.76 21.45
CA ARG A 134 -12.39 0.55 22.28
C ARG A 134 -13.83 0.07 22.38
N THR A 135 -14.04 -1.24 22.26
CA THR A 135 -15.36 -1.86 22.47
C THR A 135 -15.68 -2.14 23.95
N ASP A 136 -14.72 -1.92 24.84
CA ASP A 136 -14.75 -2.19 26.28
C ASP A 136 -14.41 -0.92 27.09
N PHE A 137 -14.97 0.23 26.72
CA PHE A 137 -14.60 1.52 27.32
C PHE A 137 -15.03 1.66 28.79
N MET A 138 -16.25 1.25 29.13
CA MET A 138 -16.76 1.32 30.50
C MET A 138 -17.59 0.08 30.86
N TYR A 139 -17.20 -0.66 31.90
CA TYR A 139 -17.83 -1.94 32.27
C TYR A 139 -17.53 -2.40 33.72
N ASN A 140 -18.28 -3.39 34.20
CA ASN A 140 -18.10 -4.11 35.48
C ASN A 140 -18.21 -3.26 36.77
N LEU A 141 -18.68 -2.01 36.71
CA LEU A 141 -18.92 -1.24 37.92
C LEU A 141 -20.18 -1.75 38.64
N THR A 142 -20.22 -1.58 39.96
CA THR A 142 -21.43 -1.84 40.74
C THR A 142 -22.55 -0.91 40.30
N ALA A 143 -22.22 0.37 40.08
CA ALA A 143 -23.11 1.34 39.44
C ALA A 143 -22.31 2.52 38.88
N ALA A 144 -22.72 3.01 37.71
CA ALA A 144 -22.45 4.37 37.27
C ALA A 144 -23.73 5.19 37.50
N ARG A 145 -23.72 6.07 38.50
CA ARG A 145 -24.86 6.85 38.96
C ARG A 145 -24.84 8.26 38.37
N VAL A 146 -25.90 8.62 37.67
CA VAL A 146 -26.11 9.96 37.12
C VAL A 146 -26.84 10.80 38.16
N GLN A 147 -26.21 11.88 38.60
CA GLN A 147 -26.74 12.86 39.57
C GLN A 147 -27.29 14.09 38.85
N ALA A 148 -27.86 15.06 39.59
CA ALA A 148 -28.57 16.20 39.01
C ALA A 148 -27.71 17.06 38.06
N GLY A 149 -26.38 17.08 38.22
CA GLY A 149 -25.45 17.73 37.28
C GLY A 149 -25.25 17.01 35.94
N GLY A 150 -25.74 15.78 35.80
CA GLY A 150 -25.69 15.00 34.56
C GLY A 150 -24.35 14.29 34.30
N ALA A 151 -24.34 13.45 33.28
CA ALA A 151 -23.15 12.75 32.80
C ALA A 151 -22.64 13.39 31.51
N VAL A 152 -21.35 13.75 31.44
CA VAL A 152 -20.75 14.30 30.22
C VAL A 152 -19.71 13.32 29.68
N PHE A 153 -19.83 12.95 28.40
CA PHE A 153 -18.84 12.14 27.69
C PHE A 153 -18.24 12.91 26.53
N SER A 154 -16.91 12.95 26.45
CA SER A 154 -16.17 13.56 25.35
C SER A 154 -15.39 12.49 24.59
N VAL A 155 -15.61 12.41 23.27
CA VAL A 155 -14.92 11.44 22.41
C VAL A 155 -14.22 12.19 21.27
N PRO A 156 -12.89 12.10 21.15
CA PRO A 156 -12.13 12.79 20.10
C PRO A 156 -12.47 12.31 18.67
N ALA A 157 -12.15 13.13 17.67
CA ALA A 157 -12.30 12.75 16.25
C ALA A 157 -11.54 11.45 15.93
N GLY A 158 -12.15 10.58 15.12
CA GLY A 158 -11.58 9.28 14.75
C GLY A 158 -11.59 8.22 15.86
N VAL A 159 -12.17 8.53 17.04
CA VAL A 159 -12.31 7.60 18.17
C VAL A 159 -13.75 7.08 18.24
N ALA A 160 -13.89 5.76 18.41
CA ALA A 160 -15.18 5.11 18.66
C ALA A 160 -15.11 4.21 19.89
N VAL A 161 -16.00 4.44 20.86
CA VAL A 161 -16.03 3.70 22.13
C VAL A 161 -17.38 3.06 22.44
N THR A 162 -17.37 1.89 23.07
CA THR A 162 -18.59 1.23 23.57
C THR A 162 -18.58 1.10 25.09
N ALA A 163 -19.62 1.61 25.73
CA ALA A 163 -19.85 1.53 27.17
C ALA A 163 -20.96 0.49 27.46
N ALA A 164 -20.56 -0.68 27.96
CA ALA A 164 -21.49 -1.72 28.40
C ALA A 164 -22.08 -1.44 29.79
N GLN A 165 -21.41 -0.58 30.57
CA GLN A 165 -21.90 -0.14 31.86
C GLN A 165 -23.19 0.68 31.72
N ALA A 166 -24.25 0.22 32.38
CA ALA A 166 -25.49 0.97 32.53
C ALA A 166 -25.28 2.28 33.29
N LEU A 167 -25.84 3.36 32.75
CA LEU A 167 -26.02 4.64 33.42
C LEU A 167 -27.35 4.63 34.17
N THR A 168 -27.28 4.64 35.49
CA THR A 168 -28.46 4.54 36.37
C THR A 168 -28.68 5.86 37.10
N GLU A 169 -29.93 6.23 37.35
CA GLU A 169 -30.24 7.41 38.16
C GLU A 169 -29.76 7.22 39.61
N ASP A 170 -29.22 8.28 40.20
CA ASP A 170 -28.94 8.30 41.62
C ASP A 170 -30.22 8.55 42.43
N PRO A 171 -30.68 7.60 43.28
CA PRO A 171 -31.85 7.83 44.13
C PRO A 171 -31.65 8.98 45.13
N ALA A 172 -30.41 9.40 45.41
CA ALA A 172 -30.11 10.52 46.29
C ALA A 172 -30.06 11.89 45.58
N SER A 173 -29.98 11.90 44.24
CA SER A 173 -29.90 13.12 43.43
C SER A 173 -30.45 12.86 42.03
N THR A 174 -31.77 12.95 41.89
CA THR A 174 -32.51 12.61 40.67
C THR A 174 -32.48 13.71 39.61
N GLY A 175 -32.93 13.41 38.40
CA GLY A 175 -33.12 14.40 37.31
C GLY A 175 -31.88 14.66 36.44
N GLY A 176 -30.82 13.88 36.60
CA GLY A 176 -29.60 14.00 35.80
C GLY A 176 -29.75 13.50 34.36
N GLY A 177 -29.19 14.26 33.41
CA GLY A 177 -29.18 13.96 31.98
C GLY A 177 -27.86 13.39 31.45
N LEU A 178 -27.72 13.37 30.12
CA LEU A 178 -26.55 12.87 29.40
C LEU A 178 -26.12 13.88 28.33
N THR A 179 -24.87 14.32 28.37
CA THR A 179 -24.27 15.19 27.37
C THR A 179 -23.17 14.45 26.62
N LYS A 180 -23.22 14.46 25.29
CA LYS A 180 -22.18 13.94 24.40
C LYS A 180 -21.45 15.10 23.71
N SER A 181 -20.13 15.12 23.79
CA SER A 181 -19.25 16.10 23.15
C SER A 181 -18.10 15.42 22.38
N GLY A 182 -17.37 16.21 21.59
CA GLY A 182 -16.29 15.74 20.72
C GLY A 182 -16.79 14.97 19.49
N ALA A 183 -16.07 15.05 18.37
CA ALA A 183 -16.53 14.55 17.07
C ALA A 183 -16.54 13.01 16.93
N GLY A 184 -16.05 12.25 17.91
CA GLY A 184 -16.05 10.79 17.87
C GLY A 184 -17.39 10.16 18.29
N ARG A 185 -17.42 8.82 18.31
CA ARG A 185 -18.61 8.01 18.59
C ARG A 185 -18.60 7.39 19.97
N ILE A 186 -19.73 7.44 20.68
CA ILE A 186 -19.99 6.57 21.84
C ILE A 186 -21.24 5.73 21.62
N THR A 187 -21.14 4.44 21.94
CA THR A 187 -22.28 3.51 21.95
C THR A 187 -22.53 3.02 23.37
N PHE A 188 -23.72 3.27 23.93
CA PHE A 188 -24.17 2.69 25.19
C PHE A 188 -24.92 1.39 24.93
N SER A 189 -24.39 0.29 25.46
CA SER A 189 -24.96 -1.06 25.32
C SER A 189 -25.50 -1.64 26.62
N GLY A 190 -25.56 -0.83 27.69
CA GLY A 190 -26.22 -1.17 28.95
C GLY A 190 -27.67 -0.70 29.03
N ALA A 191 -28.44 -1.22 29.98
CA ALA A 191 -29.80 -0.77 30.29
C ALA A 191 -29.77 0.49 31.16
N ASN A 192 -30.17 1.63 30.63
CA ASN A 192 -30.04 2.92 31.31
C ASN A 192 -31.34 3.33 32.04
N THR A 193 -31.21 4.15 33.09
CA THR A 193 -32.36 4.64 33.88
C THR A 193 -32.28 6.12 34.28
N PHE A 194 -31.38 6.91 33.70
CA PHE A 194 -31.33 8.37 33.93
C PHE A 194 -32.60 9.06 33.40
N THR A 195 -32.92 10.27 33.87
CA THR A 195 -34.23 10.90 33.61
C THR A 195 -34.17 12.29 33.01
N GLY A 196 -33.03 12.99 33.14
CA GLY A 196 -32.83 14.33 32.59
C GLY A 196 -32.53 14.34 31.09
N ASP A 197 -32.30 15.53 30.54
CA ASP A 197 -32.17 15.80 29.11
C ASP A 197 -30.97 15.06 28.46
N ILE A 198 -31.07 14.79 27.15
CA ILE A 198 -29.96 14.28 26.34
C ILE A 198 -29.50 15.40 25.41
N ASP A 199 -28.27 15.86 25.59
CA ASP A 199 -27.66 16.89 24.75
C ASP A 199 -26.52 16.29 23.92
N VAL A 200 -26.67 16.27 22.60
CA VAL A 200 -25.61 15.87 21.68
C VAL A 200 -24.97 17.12 21.09
N LEU A 201 -23.81 17.48 21.62
CA LEU A 201 -23.06 18.66 21.23
C LEU A 201 -22.25 18.45 19.95
N ALA A 202 -21.70 17.24 19.78
CA ALA A 202 -20.93 16.82 18.59
C ALA A 202 -20.76 15.29 18.57
N GLY A 203 -20.53 14.75 17.37
CA GLY A 203 -20.28 13.34 17.12
C GLY A 203 -21.51 12.45 17.37
N ASP A 204 -21.27 11.15 17.43
CA ASP A 204 -22.34 10.16 17.49
C ASP A 204 -22.63 9.70 18.93
N LEU A 205 -23.91 9.67 19.29
CA LEU A 205 -24.45 9.06 20.50
C LEU A 205 -25.41 7.92 20.14
N PHE A 206 -24.98 6.68 20.31
CA PHE A 206 -25.79 5.51 19.97
C PHE A 206 -26.20 4.70 21.20
N PHE A 207 -27.38 4.11 21.13
CA PHE A 207 -27.91 3.16 22.10
C PHE A 207 -28.15 1.82 21.40
N SER A 208 -27.61 0.72 21.92
CA SER A 208 -27.74 -0.60 21.30
C SER A 208 -28.42 -1.64 22.18
N HIS A 209 -28.71 -1.33 23.44
CA HIS A 209 -29.50 -2.19 24.33
C HIS A 209 -30.99 -1.91 24.16
N THR A 210 -31.87 -2.89 24.31
CA THR A 210 -33.35 -2.72 24.23
C THR A 210 -33.97 -1.79 25.28
N ASN A 211 -33.17 -1.33 26.25
CA ASN A 211 -33.49 -0.35 27.29
C ASN A 211 -32.40 0.72 27.33
N GLY A 212 -31.79 1.02 26.18
CA GLY A 212 -30.71 2.00 26.07
C GLY A 212 -31.23 3.41 26.31
N VAL A 213 -32.43 3.71 25.83
CA VAL A 213 -33.23 4.85 26.30
C VAL A 213 -34.25 4.33 27.32
N PRO A 214 -34.37 4.95 28.50
CA PRO A 214 -35.28 4.51 29.56
C PRO A 214 -36.75 4.41 29.09
N ALA A 215 -37.47 3.40 29.58
CA ALA A 215 -38.90 3.28 29.31
C ALA A 215 -39.66 4.49 29.91
N GLY A 216 -40.49 5.14 29.10
CA GLY A 216 -41.21 6.35 29.52
C GLY A 216 -40.33 7.59 29.69
N TYR A 217 -39.12 7.59 29.12
CA TYR A 217 -38.21 8.73 29.14
C TYR A 217 -38.93 10.05 28.82
N ALA A 218 -38.66 11.08 29.63
CA ALA A 218 -39.38 12.35 29.63
C ALA A 218 -38.50 13.59 29.42
N GLY A 219 -37.17 13.42 29.44
CA GLY A 219 -36.23 14.49 29.14
C GLY A 219 -36.32 14.91 27.68
N THR A 220 -35.86 16.14 27.41
CA THR A 220 -35.73 16.70 26.07
C THR A 220 -34.46 16.18 25.42
N ILE A 221 -34.52 15.91 24.12
CA ILE A 221 -33.36 15.52 23.32
C ILE A 221 -32.98 16.70 22.42
N THR A 222 -31.76 17.18 22.54
CA THR A 222 -31.26 18.31 21.76
C THR A 222 -30.01 17.89 21.00
N LEU A 223 -30.01 18.07 19.68
CA LEU A 223 -28.78 18.02 18.89
C LEU A 223 -28.38 19.45 18.57
N THR A 224 -27.24 19.91 19.10
CA THR A 224 -26.84 21.31 18.91
C THR A 224 -26.26 21.53 17.53
N ASN A 225 -26.61 22.69 16.94
CA ASN A 225 -26.28 23.30 15.65
C ASN A 225 -24.94 22.95 14.95
N THR A 226 -24.60 21.68 14.81
CA THR A 226 -23.39 21.19 14.14
C THR A 226 -23.81 20.09 13.18
N ALA A 227 -23.22 20.09 11.98
CA ALA A 227 -23.47 19.07 10.99
C ALA A 227 -23.05 17.67 11.49
N ASP A 228 -22.23 17.57 12.54
CA ASP A 228 -21.59 16.33 12.97
C ASP A 228 -22.26 15.63 14.16
N ALA A 229 -23.40 16.12 14.67
CA ALA A 229 -24.12 15.50 15.77
C ALA A 229 -25.11 14.45 15.26
N ALA A 230 -25.03 13.21 15.78
CA ALA A 230 -26.00 12.16 15.48
C ALA A 230 -26.47 11.44 16.74
N ILE A 231 -27.75 11.06 16.76
CA ILE A 231 -28.30 10.18 17.79
C ILE A 231 -28.97 8.97 17.15
N GLY A 232 -28.82 7.80 17.75
CA GLY A 232 -29.39 6.57 17.22
C GLY A 232 -29.80 5.60 18.31
N TYR A 233 -30.90 4.88 18.08
CA TYR A 233 -31.37 3.84 18.98
C TYR A 233 -31.69 2.55 18.22
N ALA A 234 -30.76 1.59 18.30
CA ALA A 234 -30.82 0.30 17.59
C ALA A 234 -31.80 -0.71 18.23
N ALA A 235 -33.06 -0.30 18.38
CA ALA A 235 -34.18 -1.14 18.80
C ALA A 235 -35.44 -0.72 18.02
N ALA A 236 -36.32 -1.68 17.71
CA ALA A 236 -37.57 -1.41 17.00
C ALA A 236 -38.40 -0.32 17.73
N GLY A 237 -38.93 0.63 16.98
CA GLY A 237 -39.62 1.81 17.50
C GLY A 237 -38.71 2.90 18.11
N GLY A 238 -37.39 2.68 18.09
CA GLY A 238 -36.39 3.63 18.60
C GLY A 238 -36.48 5.03 18.00
N PRO A 239 -36.56 5.19 16.67
CA PRO A 239 -36.72 6.49 16.00
C PRO A 239 -37.93 7.28 16.51
N ALA A 240 -39.08 6.62 16.64
CA ALA A 240 -40.30 7.26 17.16
C ALA A 240 -40.15 7.73 18.61
N LEU A 241 -39.47 6.94 19.45
CA LEU A 241 -39.18 7.33 20.84
C LEU A 241 -38.26 8.54 20.92
N LEU A 242 -37.22 8.59 20.08
CA LEU A 242 -36.27 9.71 20.03
C LEU A 242 -36.97 10.98 19.53
N LEU A 243 -37.69 10.90 18.40
CA LEU A 243 -38.38 12.04 17.80
C LEU A 243 -39.48 12.62 18.71
N ALA A 244 -40.20 11.77 19.45
CA ALA A 244 -41.24 12.24 20.38
C ALA A 244 -40.71 13.13 21.51
N ARG A 245 -39.38 13.13 21.75
CA ARG A 245 -38.71 13.91 22.79
C ARG A 245 -37.72 14.93 22.24
N MET A 246 -37.52 14.96 20.93
CA MET A 246 -36.54 15.82 20.31
C MET A 246 -37.05 17.25 20.20
N ASP A 247 -36.20 18.21 20.56
CA ASP A 247 -36.46 19.64 20.30
C ASP A 247 -36.54 19.86 18.77
N PRO A 248 -37.64 20.45 18.26
CA PRO A 248 -37.77 20.82 16.85
C PRO A 248 -36.64 21.68 16.28
N ALA A 249 -35.92 22.42 17.13
CA ALA A 249 -34.76 23.22 16.73
C ALA A 249 -33.45 22.41 16.59
N SER A 250 -33.48 21.10 16.86
CA SER A 250 -32.32 20.22 16.75
C SER A 250 -31.77 20.16 15.33
N LYS A 251 -30.44 20.16 15.22
CA LYS A 251 -29.72 20.05 13.94
C LYS A 251 -28.76 18.89 14.01
N GLY A 252 -28.80 18.01 13.01
CA GLY A 252 -27.96 16.81 13.00
C GLY A 252 -28.67 15.63 12.36
N ALA A 253 -28.26 14.42 12.72
CA ALA A 253 -28.80 13.19 12.16
C ALA A 253 -29.54 12.31 13.17
N LEU A 254 -30.66 11.74 12.72
CA LEU A 254 -31.24 10.56 13.34
C LEU A 254 -30.67 9.33 12.65
N ALA A 255 -29.89 8.52 13.37
CA ALA A 255 -29.25 7.32 12.85
C ALA A 255 -30.17 6.10 12.97
N LEU A 256 -30.38 5.43 11.84
CA LEU A 256 -31.08 4.15 11.73
C LEU A 256 -30.09 2.99 11.62
N PHE A 257 -30.47 1.87 12.24
CA PHE A 257 -29.75 0.61 12.20
C PHE A 257 -30.59 -0.45 11.49
N PRO A 258 -30.04 -1.64 11.17
CA PRO A 258 -30.84 -2.75 10.64
C PRO A 258 -32.06 -3.12 11.50
N ALA A 259 -32.00 -2.89 12.81
CA ALA A 259 -33.12 -3.09 13.73
C ALA A 259 -34.30 -2.12 13.50
N ASN A 260 -34.07 -1.00 12.81
CA ASN A 260 -35.04 0.07 12.53
C ASN A 260 -35.54 0.06 11.09
N ALA A 261 -35.18 -0.94 10.28
CA ALA A 261 -35.44 -0.95 8.84
C ALA A 261 -36.92 -0.77 8.47
N ALA A 262 -37.84 -1.20 9.34
CA ALA A 262 -39.29 -1.09 9.14
C ALA A 262 -39.94 0.07 9.92
N ASP A 263 -39.18 0.83 10.71
CA ASP A 263 -39.71 1.89 11.56
C ASP A 263 -40.10 3.12 10.72
N ALA A 264 -41.26 3.71 11.03
CA ALA A 264 -41.67 4.99 10.46
C ALA A 264 -40.85 6.14 11.07
N VAL A 265 -40.51 7.12 10.23
CA VAL A 265 -39.77 8.32 10.61
C VAL A 265 -40.52 9.54 10.07
N ASP A 266 -40.81 10.51 10.94
CA ASP A 266 -41.55 11.72 10.59
C ASP A 266 -40.76 12.97 10.99
N PHE A 267 -40.25 13.67 9.98
CA PHE A 267 -39.50 14.92 10.10
C PHE A 267 -40.35 16.16 9.79
N SER A 268 -41.68 16.04 9.67
CA SER A 268 -42.56 17.17 9.34
C SER A 268 -42.42 18.40 10.26
N SER A 269 -41.89 18.21 11.48
CA SER A 269 -41.61 19.27 12.45
C SER A 269 -40.11 19.59 12.66
N PHE A 270 -39.22 19.01 11.84
CA PHE A 270 -37.78 19.02 12.04
C PHE A 270 -37.03 19.48 10.77
N PRO A 271 -36.89 20.80 10.54
CA PRO A 271 -36.32 21.35 9.31
C PRO A 271 -34.83 21.05 9.10
N ASP A 272 -34.08 20.92 10.20
CA ASP A 272 -32.61 20.83 10.16
C ASP A 272 -32.10 19.40 10.48
N LEU A 273 -32.99 18.40 10.46
CA LEU A 273 -32.63 17.00 10.66
C LEU A 273 -32.45 16.25 9.34
N ARG A 274 -31.47 15.36 9.33
CA ARG A 274 -31.26 14.37 8.27
C ARG A 274 -31.37 12.94 8.79
N LEU A 275 -31.66 12.02 7.88
CA LEU A 275 -31.81 10.60 8.22
C LEU A 275 -30.52 9.86 7.85
N ALA A 276 -29.78 9.43 8.86
CA ALA A 276 -28.56 8.66 8.68
C ALA A 276 -28.84 7.15 8.72
N PHE A 277 -28.09 6.39 7.94
CA PHE A 277 -28.15 4.93 7.91
C PHE A 277 -26.78 4.34 8.25
N VAL A 278 -26.72 3.57 9.34
CA VAL A 278 -25.49 2.95 9.82
C VAL A 278 -25.47 1.48 9.40
N GLY A 279 -24.60 1.18 8.44
CA GLY A 279 -24.45 -0.14 7.82
C GLY A 279 -25.40 -0.36 6.63
N ALA A 280 -25.33 -1.55 6.04
CA ALA A 280 -26.19 -1.95 4.93
C ALA A 280 -27.58 -2.37 5.43
N LEU A 281 -28.64 -1.84 4.82
CA LEU A 281 -30.02 -2.22 5.10
C LEU A 281 -30.97 -1.87 3.93
N THR A 282 -32.11 -2.57 3.88
CA THR A 282 -33.24 -2.20 3.01
C THR A 282 -34.27 -1.48 3.87
N TYR A 283 -34.48 -0.18 3.63
CA TYR A 283 -35.42 0.61 4.42
C TYR A 283 -36.83 0.47 3.84
N THR A 284 -37.73 -0.12 4.63
CA THR A 284 -39.13 -0.37 4.27
C THR A 284 -40.12 0.45 5.09
N GLY A 285 -39.62 1.19 6.08
CA GLY A 285 -40.41 2.15 6.85
C GLY A 285 -40.88 3.33 6.00
N THR A 286 -41.92 4.01 6.48
CA THR A 286 -42.39 5.25 5.85
C THR A 286 -41.57 6.44 6.35
N PHE A 287 -41.00 7.21 5.44
CA PHE A 287 -40.32 8.46 5.77
C PHE A 287 -41.15 9.67 5.32
N THR A 288 -41.47 10.55 6.27
CA THR A 288 -42.15 11.83 6.00
C THR A 288 -41.13 12.97 6.14
N PRO A 289 -40.70 13.62 5.05
CA PRO A 289 -39.71 14.69 5.10
C PRO A 289 -40.30 16.01 5.61
N TYR A 290 -39.43 16.95 5.99
CA TYR A 290 -39.83 18.34 6.22
C TYR A 290 -40.04 19.04 4.87
N GLN A 291 -41.26 19.52 4.59
CA GLN A 291 -41.60 20.26 3.37
C GLN A 291 -41.16 19.63 2.02
N GLY A 292 -40.94 18.32 1.98
CA GLY A 292 -40.47 17.63 0.77
C GLY A 292 -38.94 17.50 0.67
N ASP A 293 -38.17 17.92 1.68
CA ASP A 293 -36.71 17.79 1.72
C ASP A 293 -36.28 16.41 2.25
N TYR A 294 -35.80 15.56 1.36
CA TYR A 294 -35.29 14.23 1.64
C TYR A 294 -33.76 14.28 1.80
N THR A 295 -33.27 14.39 3.04
CA THR A 295 -31.82 14.35 3.31
C THR A 295 -31.42 13.02 3.92
N PHE A 296 -30.68 12.23 3.15
CA PHE A 296 -30.16 10.92 3.55
C PHE A 296 -28.64 10.95 3.73
N GLU A 297 -28.15 10.35 4.80
CA GLU A 297 -26.73 10.12 5.03
C GLU A 297 -26.47 8.62 5.12
N THR A 298 -25.42 8.12 4.47
CA THR A 298 -25.09 6.69 4.46
C THR A 298 -23.69 6.45 5.01
N GLU A 299 -23.57 5.50 5.94
CA GLU A 299 -22.29 5.13 6.54
C GLU A 299 -22.10 3.60 6.48
N GLY A 300 -20.94 3.14 6.01
CA GLY A 300 -20.51 1.75 6.19
C GLY A 300 -21.30 0.69 5.40
N GLY A 301 -22.06 1.06 4.37
CA GLY A 301 -22.75 0.12 3.49
C GLY A 301 -23.63 0.77 2.43
N THR A 302 -24.31 -0.07 1.65
CA THR A 302 -25.33 0.37 0.68
C THR A 302 -26.72 0.24 1.28
N VAL A 303 -27.48 1.32 1.24
CA VAL A 303 -28.89 1.37 1.63
C VAL A 303 -29.76 1.14 0.40
N VAL A 304 -30.84 0.37 0.52
CA VAL A 304 -31.85 0.27 -0.53
C VAL A 304 -33.10 1.02 -0.10
N TYR A 305 -33.53 1.99 -0.90
CA TYR A 305 -34.74 2.78 -0.69
C TYR A 305 -35.69 2.59 -1.88
N ASP A 306 -36.74 1.79 -1.66
CA ASP A 306 -37.69 1.39 -2.69
C ASP A 306 -38.92 2.31 -2.76
N ALA A 307 -39.18 3.07 -1.69
CA ALA A 307 -40.32 3.96 -1.63
C ALA A 307 -40.22 5.10 -2.65
N VAL A 308 -41.37 5.58 -3.11
CA VAL A 308 -41.45 6.69 -4.06
C VAL A 308 -41.16 8.00 -3.33
N ILE A 309 -40.17 8.73 -3.83
CA ILE A 309 -39.91 10.12 -3.47
C ILE A 309 -40.78 11.01 -4.37
N ALA A 310 -41.57 11.90 -3.75
CA ALA A 310 -42.56 12.72 -4.44
C ALA A 310 -42.61 14.14 -3.86
N ASP A 311 -43.23 15.06 -4.60
CA ASP A 311 -43.50 16.42 -4.13
C ASP A 311 -44.48 16.43 -2.95
N ALA A 312 -44.26 17.36 -2.02
CA ALA A 312 -45.16 17.60 -0.89
C ALA A 312 -46.26 18.58 -1.29
N GLY A 313 -47.27 18.08 -2.03
CA GLY A 313 -48.34 18.90 -2.57
C GLY A 313 -47.83 19.85 -3.66
N ALA A 314 -47.75 21.16 -3.35
CA ALA A 314 -47.19 22.16 -4.27
C ALA A 314 -45.71 22.45 -4.02
N THR A 315 -45.12 21.93 -2.94
CA THR A 315 -43.71 22.11 -2.63
C THR A 315 -42.89 21.04 -3.37
N PRO A 316 -41.96 21.44 -4.26
CA PRO A 316 -41.09 20.49 -4.95
C PRO A 316 -40.27 19.68 -3.94
N GLY A 317 -40.22 18.37 -4.10
CA GLY A 317 -39.37 17.52 -3.28
C GLY A 317 -37.91 17.61 -3.72
N HIS A 318 -36.98 17.81 -2.79
CA HIS A 318 -35.54 17.85 -3.03
C HIS A 318 -34.86 16.65 -2.39
N LEU A 319 -33.91 16.02 -3.08
CA LEU A 319 -33.18 14.86 -2.58
C LEU A 319 -31.71 15.19 -2.34
N THR A 320 -31.24 15.09 -1.10
CA THR A 320 -29.82 15.15 -0.76
C THR A 320 -29.34 13.77 -0.30
N VAL A 321 -28.28 13.24 -0.90
CA VAL A 321 -27.64 11.99 -0.47
C VAL A 321 -26.17 12.23 -0.14
N ILE A 322 -25.83 12.10 1.13
CA ILE A 322 -24.50 12.28 1.69
C ILE A 322 -23.89 10.91 1.96
N GLY A 323 -22.63 10.71 1.58
CA GLY A 323 -21.92 9.47 1.79
C GLY A 323 -20.42 9.68 1.93
N ALA A 324 -19.75 8.67 2.50
CA ALA A 324 -18.31 8.60 2.63
C ALA A 324 -17.78 7.42 1.79
N ASN A 325 -16.47 7.39 1.53
CA ASN A 325 -15.80 6.40 0.67
C ASN A 325 -16.34 4.95 0.85
N GLY A 326 -17.20 4.51 -0.07
CA GLY A 326 -17.76 3.15 -0.14
C GLY A 326 -19.17 2.97 0.41
N SER A 327 -19.78 3.98 1.03
CA SER A 327 -21.22 3.98 1.33
C SER A 327 -22.05 4.50 0.15
N GLY A 328 -23.33 4.16 0.14
CA GLY A 328 -24.18 4.55 -0.96
C GLY A 328 -25.64 4.20 -0.77
N MET A 329 -26.45 4.59 -1.74
CA MET A 329 -27.88 4.34 -1.76
C MET A 329 -28.31 3.79 -3.12
N THR A 330 -29.18 2.79 -3.12
CA THR A 330 -29.89 2.33 -4.31
C THR A 330 -31.29 2.91 -4.29
N LEU A 331 -31.60 3.70 -5.31
CA LEU A 331 -32.92 4.28 -5.54
C LEU A 331 -33.64 3.41 -6.58
N ALA A 332 -34.62 2.63 -6.13
CA ALA A 332 -35.40 1.74 -6.98
C ALA A 332 -36.82 2.25 -7.28
N GLY A 333 -37.26 3.29 -6.57
CA GLY A 333 -38.57 3.89 -6.74
C GLY A 333 -38.75 4.58 -8.12
N ASN A 334 -39.98 4.54 -8.63
CA ASN A 334 -40.41 5.40 -9.74
C ASN A 334 -40.73 6.79 -9.20
N ASN A 335 -39.67 7.57 -8.91
CA ASN A 335 -39.77 8.84 -8.21
C ASN A 335 -40.41 9.93 -9.09
N THR A 336 -41.17 10.82 -8.46
CA THR A 336 -41.96 11.88 -9.12
C THR A 336 -41.71 13.27 -8.55
N PHE A 337 -40.64 13.45 -7.76
CA PHE A 337 -40.28 14.76 -7.23
C PHE A 337 -39.70 15.67 -8.33
N THR A 338 -39.82 16.98 -8.13
CA THR A 338 -39.44 18.00 -9.12
C THR A 338 -38.41 19.03 -8.63
N GLY A 339 -37.98 18.94 -7.37
CA GLY A 339 -37.09 19.93 -6.74
C GLY A 339 -35.59 19.74 -7.01
N GLY A 340 -35.18 18.70 -7.74
CA GLY A 340 -33.77 18.42 -8.01
C GLY A 340 -33.09 17.54 -6.95
N ALA A 341 -31.78 17.34 -7.09
CA ALA A 341 -31.01 16.49 -6.19
C ALA A 341 -29.56 16.94 -5.99
N GLU A 342 -29.02 16.69 -4.81
CA GLU A 342 -27.62 16.90 -4.45
C GLU A 342 -27.00 15.57 -3.98
N ILE A 343 -25.93 15.14 -4.64
CA ILE A 343 -25.18 13.96 -4.26
C ILE A 343 -23.79 14.39 -3.80
N ASP A 344 -23.46 14.09 -2.54
CA ASP A 344 -22.22 14.51 -1.88
C ASP A 344 -21.45 13.28 -1.40
N GLY A 345 -20.35 12.94 -2.08
CA GLY A 345 -19.43 11.84 -1.73
C GLY A 345 -20.02 10.42 -1.79
N ALA A 346 -21.33 10.28 -1.99
CA ALA A 346 -22.04 9.01 -2.01
C ALA A 346 -21.96 8.30 -3.37
N THR A 347 -22.05 6.97 -3.35
CA THR A 347 -22.41 6.19 -4.55
C THR A 347 -23.92 5.97 -4.61
N VAL A 348 -24.60 6.60 -5.57
CA VAL A 348 -26.04 6.42 -5.79
C VAL A 348 -26.30 5.56 -7.01
N THR A 349 -26.90 4.39 -6.77
CA THR A 349 -27.31 3.45 -7.82
C THR A 349 -28.74 3.73 -8.26
N LEU A 350 -28.90 4.05 -9.54
CA LEU A 350 -30.20 4.30 -10.17
C LEU A 350 -30.76 3.00 -10.74
N ALA A 351 -31.55 2.30 -9.92
CA ALA A 351 -32.17 1.02 -10.29
C ALA A 351 -33.50 1.19 -11.04
N HIS A 352 -33.94 2.42 -11.25
CA HIS A 352 -35.11 2.77 -12.06
C HIS A 352 -34.79 3.98 -12.96
N ALA A 353 -35.43 4.06 -14.14
CA ALA A 353 -35.20 5.15 -15.10
C ALA A 353 -35.53 6.54 -14.52
N ASN A 354 -36.55 6.60 -13.65
CA ASN A 354 -36.98 7.82 -12.96
C ASN A 354 -36.43 7.93 -11.53
N ALA A 355 -35.34 7.25 -11.18
CA ALA A 355 -34.81 7.25 -9.81
C ALA A 355 -34.47 8.66 -9.28
N LEU A 356 -34.13 9.61 -10.15
CA LEU A 356 -33.89 11.02 -9.80
C LEU A 356 -35.04 11.95 -10.24
N GLY A 357 -36.26 11.43 -10.35
CA GLY A 357 -37.42 12.23 -10.76
C GLY A 357 -37.28 12.79 -12.18
N LEU A 358 -36.86 11.97 -13.15
CA LEU A 358 -36.60 12.38 -14.54
C LEU A 358 -37.86 12.75 -15.36
N GLN A 359 -38.96 13.11 -14.70
CA GLN A 359 -40.24 13.42 -15.33
C GLN A 359 -40.27 14.87 -15.84
N GLY A 360 -39.87 15.06 -17.10
CA GLY A 360 -39.85 16.36 -17.78
C GLY A 360 -38.50 17.04 -17.74
N THR A 361 -38.17 17.80 -18.79
CA THR A 361 -36.98 18.65 -18.82
C THR A 361 -37.23 19.86 -17.91
N PRO A 362 -36.54 19.98 -16.77
CA PRO A 362 -36.59 21.23 -16.03
C PRO A 362 -36.04 22.35 -16.93
N GLY A 363 -36.55 23.56 -16.74
CA GLY A 363 -36.09 24.72 -17.52
C GLY A 363 -34.61 25.08 -17.25
N VAL A 364 -34.01 24.51 -16.20
CA VAL A 364 -32.63 24.72 -15.73
C VAL A 364 -32.12 23.41 -15.10
N PRO A 365 -30.82 23.06 -15.24
CA PRO A 365 -30.21 21.96 -14.49
C PRO A 365 -30.39 22.09 -12.97
N ASP A 366 -30.63 20.98 -12.30
CA ASP A 366 -31.11 20.87 -10.92
C ASP A 366 -30.50 19.67 -10.16
N ILE A 367 -29.50 18.99 -10.74
CA ILE A 367 -28.76 17.90 -10.10
C ILE A 367 -27.30 18.32 -9.89
N GLU A 368 -26.85 18.37 -8.64
CA GLU A 368 -25.48 18.69 -8.28
C GLU A 368 -24.72 17.45 -7.80
N LEU A 369 -23.51 17.25 -8.33
CA LEU A 369 -22.59 16.19 -7.90
C LEU A 369 -21.32 16.83 -7.35
N VAL A 370 -21.00 16.55 -6.09
CA VAL A 370 -19.85 17.13 -5.39
C VAL A 370 -19.05 16.10 -4.61
N ASN A 371 -17.82 16.48 -4.24
CA ASN A 371 -16.90 15.70 -3.38
C ASN A 371 -16.71 14.23 -3.78
N GLY A 372 -16.69 13.94 -5.09
CA GLY A 372 -16.48 12.58 -5.60
C GLY A 372 -17.73 11.72 -5.68
N ALA A 373 -18.93 12.33 -5.67
CA ALA A 373 -20.19 11.65 -5.91
C ALA A 373 -20.17 10.75 -7.14
N VAL A 374 -20.81 9.58 -7.03
CA VAL A 374 -20.86 8.56 -8.08
C VAL A 374 -22.31 8.24 -8.41
N LEU A 375 -22.70 8.42 -9.67
CA LEU A 375 -23.98 7.92 -10.20
C LEU A 375 -23.75 6.60 -10.93
N ARG A 376 -24.35 5.53 -10.43
CA ARG A 376 -24.28 4.20 -11.03
C ARG A 376 -25.58 3.88 -11.75
N LEU A 377 -25.56 3.93 -13.09
CA LEU A 377 -26.72 3.83 -13.96
C LEU A 377 -26.99 2.39 -14.38
N THR A 378 -27.77 1.64 -13.60
CA THR A 378 -28.07 0.23 -13.89
C THR A 378 -29.38 0.03 -14.68
N ALA A 379 -30.34 0.93 -14.53
CA ALA A 379 -31.55 0.94 -15.35
C ALA A 379 -31.35 1.66 -16.69
N ALA A 380 -32.06 1.22 -17.73
CA ALA A 380 -32.08 1.90 -19.02
C ALA A 380 -32.69 3.30 -18.88
N MET A 381 -32.00 4.34 -19.37
CA MET A 381 -32.46 5.72 -19.34
C MET A 381 -31.83 6.56 -20.47
N ASP A 382 -32.37 7.75 -20.69
CA ASP A 382 -31.74 8.75 -21.56
C ASP A 382 -30.63 9.46 -20.79
N VAL A 383 -29.41 8.93 -20.91
CA VAL A 383 -28.24 9.47 -20.22
C VAL A 383 -27.85 10.86 -20.75
N ASN A 384 -28.08 11.12 -22.04
CA ASN A 384 -27.79 12.43 -22.60
C ASN A 384 -28.70 13.51 -22.01
N ALA A 385 -30.00 13.21 -21.87
CA ALA A 385 -30.95 14.13 -21.25
C ALA A 385 -30.66 14.34 -19.76
N LEU A 386 -30.20 13.31 -19.04
CA LEU A 386 -29.72 13.45 -17.67
C LEU A 386 -28.53 14.41 -17.60
N VAL A 387 -27.49 14.19 -18.40
CA VAL A 387 -26.27 15.00 -18.36
C VAL A 387 -26.55 16.44 -18.80
N THR A 388 -27.12 16.63 -19.99
CA THR A 388 -27.29 17.96 -20.59
C THR A 388 -28.46 18.77 -20.02
N GLY A 389 -29.49 18.09 -19.49
CA GLY A 389 -30.74 18.71 -19.06
C GLY A 389 -30.90 18.82 -17.55
N ARG A 390 -30.19 18.00 -16.76
CA ARG A 390 -30.39 17.91 -15.31
C ARG A 390 -29.12 18.18 -14.51
N ILE A 391 -27.98 17.60 -14.91
CA ILE A 391 -26.74 17.78 -14.13
C ILE A 391 -26.24 19.23 -14.30
N THR A 392 -25.90 19.88 -13.20
CA THR A 392 -25.38 21.24 -13.19
C THR A 392 -23.98 21.28 -13.83
N PRO A 393 -23.66 22.21 -14.75
CA PRO A 393 -22.36 22.34 -15.41
C PRO A 393 -21.12 22.32 -14.50
N GLY A 394 -21.23 22.87 -13.28
CA GLY A 394 -20.15 22.90 -12.28
C GLY A 394 -19.93 21.59 -11.52
N SER A 395 -20.75 20.56 -11.77
CA SER A 395 -20.67 19.28 -11.06
C SER A 395 -19.36 18.54 -11.33
N SER A 396 -18.85 17.88 -10.30
CA SER A 396 -17.68 17.00 -10.38
C SER A 396 -18.00 15.65 -9.77
N GLY A 397 -17.96 14.59 -10.57
CA GLY A 397 -18.40 13.27 -10.14
C GLY A 397 -18.17 12.20 -11.19
N VAL A 398 -18.56 10.96 -10.87
CA VAL A 398 -18.35 9.80 -11.74
C VAL A 398 -19.69 9.25 -12.21
N LEU A 399 -19.82 9.09 -13.53
CA LEU A 399 -20.94 8.41 -14.18
C LEU A 399 -20.53 6.97 -14.53
N LEU A 400 -21.01 6.00 -13.75
CA LEU A 400 -20.78 4.58 -14.03
C LEU A 400 -21.93 4.02 -14.87
N LEU A 401 -21.64 3.73 -16.14
CA LEU A 401 -22.60 3.19 -17.09
C LEU A 401 -22.79 1.68 -16.88
N GLY A 402 -24.03 1.22 -16.80
CA GLY A 402 -24.38 -0.19 -16.96
C GLY A 402 -24.60 -0.58 -18.43
N SER A 403 -24.60 -1.89 -18.73
CA SER A 403 -24.84 -2.43 -20.08
C SER A 403 -26.12 -1.92 -20.74
N ALA A 404 -27.18 -1.67 -19.96
CA ALA A 404 -28.43 -1.09 -20.44
C ALA A 404 -28.26 0.30 -21.09
N ASN A 405 -27.19 1.02 -20.77
CA ASN A 405 -26.91 2.37 -21.22
C ASN A 405 -25.69 2.47 -22.15
N ALA A 406 -25.11 1.34 -22.57
CA ALA A 406 -23.86 1.29 -23.34
C ALA A 406 -23.91 1.98 -24.72
N ALA A 407 -25.11 2.14 -25.28
CA ALA A 407 -25.35 2.73 -26.59
C ALA A 407 -25.85 4.19 -26.53
N GLN A 408 -26.01 4.76 -25.34
CA GLN A 408 -26.48 6.14 -25.17
C GLN A 408 -25.38 7.11 -25.58
N ASN A 409 -25.74 8.17 -26.31
CA ASN A 409 -24.81 9.28 -26.52
C ASN A 409 -24.69 10.09 -25.23
N ILE A 410 -23.53 10.71 -25.01
CA ILE A 410 -23.29 11.54 -23.84
C ILE A 410 -22.51 12.78 -24.28
N ASP A 411 -23.13 13.95 -24.12
CA ASP A 411 -22.50 15.24 -24.39
C ASP A 411 -21.97 15.88 -23.10
N LEU A 412 -20.64 15.92 -22.95
CA LEU A 412 -19.97 16.53 -21.79
C LEU A 412 -19.49 17.96 -22.06
N SER A 413 -19.87 18.59 -23.17
CA SER A 413 -19.34 19.90 -23.61
C SER A 413 -19.36 20.97 -22.50
N ASN A 414 -20.39 20.98 -21.65
CA ASN A 414 -20.53 21.91 -20.52
C ASN A 414 -20.18 21.30 -19.15
N HIS A 415 -19.59 20.11 -19.11
CA HIS A 415 -19.36 19.32 -17.88
C HIS A 415 -17.89 18.88 -17.74
N PRO A 416 -16.94 19.82 -17.52
CA PRO A 416 -15.51 19.51 -17.43
C PRO A 416 -15.13 18.65 -16.21
N GLY A 417 -16.00 18.54 -15.20
CA GLY A 417 -15.75 17.79 -13.97
C GLY A 417 -16.30 16.36 -13.96
N LEU A 418 -17.02 15.91 -15.01
CA LEU A 418 -17.65 14.60 -15.02
C LEU A 418 -16.75 13.53 -15.66
N THR A 419 -16.48 12.47 -14.90
CA THR A 419 -15.76 11.28 -15.35
C THR A 419 -16.73 10.19 -15.80
N VAL A 420 -16.47 9.52 -16.93
CA VAL A 420 -17.27 8.37 -17.40
C VAL A 420 -16.53 7.06 -17.14
N GLY A 421 -17.25 6.10 -16.57
CA GLY A 421 -16.73 4.77 -16.23
C GLY A 421 -17.74 3.64 -16.48
N ALA A 422 -17.36 2.44 -16.07
CA ALA A 422 -18.21 1.25 -16.17
C ALA A 422 -18.71 0.81 -14.80
N ALA A 423 -20.02 0.59 -14.68
CA ALA A 423 -20.61 -0.07 -13.51
C ALA A 423 -20.24 -1.56 -13.47
N GLU A 424 -19.97 -2.17 -14.63
CA GLU A 424 -19.67 -3.59 -14.78
C GLU A 424 -18.16 -3.86 -14.78
N LEU A 425 -17.76 -5.14 -14.67
CA LEU A 425 -16.35 -5.51 -14.74
C LEU A 425 -15.71 -5.19 -16.10
N SER A 426 -16.54 -5.23 -17.15
CA SER A 426 -16.21 -4.89 -18.53
C SER A 426 -17.46 -4.42 -19.27
N LEU A 427 -17.36 -3.28 -19.95
CA LEU A 427 -18.43 -2.65 -20.70
C LEU A 427 -17.88 -2.13 -22.03
N ASP A 428 -18.37 -2.67 -23.16
CA ASP A 428 -18.10 -2.12 -24.48
C ASP A 428 -19.07 -0.96 -24.76
N TYR A 429 -18.57 0.28 -24.69
CA TYR A 429 -19.36 1.46 -25.00
C TYR A 429 -19.44 1.68 -26.50
N ALA A 430 -20.67 1.86 -27.00
CA ALA A 430 -21.00 2.02 -28.41
C ALA A 430 -21.63 3.37 -28.74
N GLY A 431 -22.02 4.15 -27.73
CA GLY A 431 -22.53 5.50 -27.89
C GLY A 431 -21.43 6.49 -28.33
N THR A 432 -21.83 7.70 -28.69
CA THR A 432 -20.90 8.81 -28.95
C THR A 432 -20.60 9.53 -27.64
N LEU A 433 -19.34 9.82 -27.36
CA LEU A 433 -18.92 10.66 -26.23
C LEU A 433 -18.37 11.98 -26.77
N THR A 434 -19.01 13.09 -26.46
CA THR A 434 -18.50 14.44 -26.77
C THR A 434 -17.66 14.93 -25.59
N PRO A 435 -16.42 15.40 -25.80
CA PRO A 435 -15.54 15.85 -24.72
C PRO A 435 -16.02 17.18 -24.13
N ALA A 436 -15.50 17.53 -22.95
CA ALA A 436 -15.76 18.84 -22.37
C ALA A 436 -15.06 19.95 -23.18
N ALA A 437 -15.83 20.96 -23.61
CA ALA A 437 -15.33 22.01 -24.49
C ALA A 437 -14.40 23.01 -23.78
N ALA A 438 -14.52 23.14 -22.45
CA ALA A 438 -13.69 24.05 -21.68
C ALA A 438 -12.25 23.54 -21.48
N THR A 439 -12.04 22.22 -21.56
CA THR A 439 -10.74 21.58 -21.32
C THR A 439 -10.24 20.77 -22.51
N ASP A 440 -11.10 20.50 -23.50
CA ASP A 440 -10.84 19.58 -24.61
C ASP A 440 -10.31 18.23 -24.08
N THR A 441 -10.99 17.67 -23.07
CA THR A 441 -10.59 16.38 -22.47
C THR A 441 -11.76 15.44 -22.25
N TYR A 442 -11.51 14.16 -22.46
CA TYR A 442 -12.30 13.07 -21.89
C TYR A 442 -11.78 12.70 -20.51
N LEU A 443 -12.61 12.82 -19.48
CA LEU A 443 -12.31 12.23 -18.17
C LEU A 443 -12.92 10.83 -18.11
N LEU A 444 -12.07 9.82 -18.00
CA LEU A 444 -12.47 8.41 -17.98
C LEU A 444 -11.96 7.70 -16.72
N GLY A 445 -12.65 6.65 -16.31
CA GLY A 445 -12.27 5.83 -15.15
C GLY A 445 -13.40 5.66 -14.15
N GLY A 446 -13.07 5.16 -12.96
CA GLY A 446 -14.08 4.74 -11.98
C GLY A 446 -14.64 3.33 -12.25
N GLY A 447 -15.29 2.76 -11.24
CA GLY A 447 -15.94 1.45 -11.32
C GLY A 447 -14.99 0.31 -10.95
N ASN A 448 -14.76 -0.63 -11.88
CA ASN A 448 -13.91 -1.80 -11.61
C ASN A 448 -12.44 -1.39 -11.41
N GLN A 449 -11.90 -1.69 -10.23
CA GLN A 449 -10.49 -1.46 -9.89
C GLN A 449 -9.68 -2.76 -9.82
N VAL A 450 -10.32 -3.92 -10.02
CA VAL A 450 -9.70 -5.23 -9.90
C VAL A 450 -9.21 -5.70 -11.27
N TYR A 451 -7.93 -5.49 -11.53
CA TYR A 451 -7.27 -5.80 -12.81
C TYR A 451 -6.47 -7.12 -12.79
N VAL A 452 -6.90 -8.14 -12.03
CA VAL A 452 -6.19 -9.44 -11.95
C VAL A 452 -6.53 -10.42 -13.08
N SER A 453 -7.51 -10.11 -13.94
CA SER A 453 -7.96 -10.96 -15.06
C SER A 453 -7.93 -10.21 -16.39
N ALA A 454 -7.51 -10.84 -17.50
CA ALA A 454 -7.54 -10.22 -18.84
C ALA A 454 -8.95 -9.89 -19.31
N SER A 455 -9.96 -10.51 -18.70
CA SER A 455 -11.37 -10.26 -19.02
C SER A 455 -11.94 -9.04 -18.29
N ASN A 456 -11.22 -8.46 -17.33
CA ASN A 456 -11.64 -7.29 -16.56
C ASN A 456 -11.06 -6.03 -17.20
N ARG A 457 -11.83 -5.42 -18.10
CA ARG A 457 -11.38 -4.31 -18.97
C ARG A 457 -12.00 -2.96 -18.58
N GLY A 458 -12.95 -2.95 -17.65
CA GLY A 458 -13.67 -1.75 -17.24
C GLY A 458 -14.39 -1.11 -18.41
N LEU A 459 -14.22 0.20 -18.63
CA LEU A 459 -14.85 0.91 -19.75
C LEU A 459 -14.02 0.75 -21.03
N SER A 460 -14.58 0.12 -22.06
CA SER A 460 -13.93 -0.10 -23.36
C SER A 460 -14.49 0.83 -24.43
N VAL A 461 -13.64 1.70 -25.00
CA VAL A 461 -14.02 2.74 -25.99
C VAL A 461 -13.17 2.68 -27.26
N SER A 462 -13.80 2.91 -28.42
CA SER A 462 -13.16 2.80 -29.75
C SER A 462 -13.49 3.94 -30.71
N ASN A 463 -14.14 5.01 -30.24
CA ASN A 463 -14.68 6.08 -31.07
C ASN A 463 -14.48 7.48 -30.48
N LEU A 464 -13.48 7.65 -29.61
CA LEU A 464 -13.08 8.97 -29.11
C LEU A 464 -12.43 9.77 -30.24
N ALA A 465 -12.75 11.06 -30.37
CA ALA A 465 -12.27 11.92 -31.43
C ALA A 465 -11.97 13.32 -30.90
N ASP A 466 -11.31 14.14 -31.72
CA ASP A 466 -11.13 15.55 -31.40
C ASP A 466 -12.49 16.29 -31.44
N GLY A 467 -12.67 17.20 -30.50
CA GLY A 467 -13.74 18.19 -30.49
C GLY A 467 -13.44 19.33 -31.46
N ALA A 468 -13.50 20.57 -30.96
CA ALA A 468 -13.09 21.73 -31.74
C ALA A 468 -11.56 21.83 -31.85
N GLU A 469 -10.85 21.43 -30.78
CA GLU A 469 -9.41 21.43 -30.68
C GLU A 469 -8.88 20.00 -30.42
N ALA A 470 -7.55 19.86 -30.42
CA ALA A 470 -6.89 18.62 -30.07
C ALA A 470 -7.32 18.14 -28.67
N THR A 471 -7.97 16.99 -28.61
CA THR A 471 -8.63 16.49 -27.40
C THR A 471 -7.76 15.46 -26.68
N GLY A 472 -7.58 15.63 -25.37
CA GLY A 472 -6.86 14.69 -24.52
C GLY A 472 -7.76 13.65 -23.87
N VAL A 473 -7.17 12.55 -23.38
CA VAL A 473 -7.84 11.55 -22.54
C VAL A 473 -7.16 11.52 -21.17
N VAL A 474 -7.94 11.64 -20.09
CA VAL A 474 -7.44 11.55 -18.71
C VAL A 474 -8.10 10.37 -18.01
N ILE A 475 -7.28 9.37 -17.67
CA ILE A 475 -7.66 8.23 -16.82
C ILE A 475 -7.15 8.53 -15.40
N GLY A 476 -7.91 9.36 -14.69
CA GLY A 476 -7.49 9.96 -13.40
C GLY A 476 -8.33 9.55 -12.19
N THR A 477 -9.42 8.81 -12.40
CA THR A 477 -10.22 8.23 -11.31
C THR A 477 -9.93 6.73 -11.24
N PRO A 478 -9.62 6.15 -10.06
CA PRO A 478 -9.34 4.72 -9.92
C PRO A 478 -10.38 3.84 -10.61
N GLY A 479 -9.95 3.14 -11.64
CA GLY A 479 -10.79 2.30 -12.49
C GLY A 479 -10.03 1.88 -13.75
N ILE A 480 -10.53 0.86 -14.44
CA ILE A 480 -9.93 0.35 -15.68
C ILE A 480 -10.63 0.98 -16.89
N VAL A 481 -9.82 1.46 -17.85
CA VAL A 481 -10.28 1.95 -19.14
C VAL A 481 -9.50 1.25 -20.24
N GLU A 482 -10.20 0.57 -21.14
CA GLU A 482 -9.63 0.01 -22.36
C GLU A 482 -9.81 0.98 -23.53
N LEU A 483 -8.69 1.42 -24.10
CA LEU A 483 -8.68 2.19 -25.33
C LEU A 483 -8.40 1.24 -26.50
N LYS A 484 -9.41 1.05 -27.36
CA LYS A 484 -9.37 0.15 -28.53
C LYS A 484 -8.97 0.91 -29.80
N SER A 485 -8.60 0.16 -30.84
CA SER A 485 -8.40 0.74 -32.17
C SER A 485 -9.70 1.42 -32.66
N GLY A 486 -9.55 2.55 -33.35
CA GLY A 486 -10.66 3.38 -33.85
C GLY A 486 -10.76 4.76 -33.20
N ASN A 487 -10.11 4.98 -32.05
CA ASN A 487 -9.96 6.31 -31.48
C ASN A 487 -9.07 7.19 -32.38
N THR A 488 -9.42 8.47 -32.53
CA THR A 488 -8.78 9.45 -33.43
C THR A 488 -8.37 10.76 -32.77
N TYR A 489 -8.63 10.94 -31.47
CA TYR A 489 -8.20 12.12 -30.71
C TYR A 489 -6.69 12.35 -30.79
N SER A 490 -6.23 13.60 -30.72
CA SER A 490 -4.83 13.97 -30.97
C SER A 490 -4.10 14.62 -29.80
N GLY A 491 -4.79 14.94 -28.70
CA GLY A 491 -4.22 15.62 -27.52
C GLY A 491 -3.42 14.74 -26.55
N GLY A 492 -3.28 13.44 -26.81
CA GLY A 492 -2.53 12.50 -25.95
C GLY A 492 -3.35 11.91 -24.80
N THR A 493 -2.72 11.04 -24.01
CA THR A 493 -3.35 10.32 -22.88
C THR A 493 -2.59 10.55 -21.58
N VAL A 494 -3.32 10.79 -20.50
CA VAL A 494 -2.81 10.99 -19.14
C VAL A 494 -3.38 9.89 -18.24
N VAL A 495 -2.54 9.18 -17.49
CA VAL A 495 -2.96 8.14 -16.54
C VAL A 495 -2.44 8.48 -15.15
N THR A 496 -3.34 8.74 -14.20
CA THR A 496 -2.96 9.22 -12.85
C THR A 496 -3.79 8.59 -11.75
N ASN A 497 -3.40 8.81 -10.48
CA ASN A 497 -4.18 8.45 -9.30
C ASN A 497 -4.67 6.98 -9.29
N ARG A 498 -3.80 6.05 -9.67
CA ARG A 498 -4.09 4.61 -9.82
C ARG A 498 -5.12 4.26 -10.89
N GLY A 499 -5.40 5.16 -11.82
CA GLY A 499 -6.07 4.84 -13.08
C GLY A 499 -5.34 3.73 -13.81
N VAL A 500 -6.09 2.82 -14.44
CA VAL A 500 -5.56 1.68 -15.17
C VAL A 500 -5.90 1.81 -16.65
N LEU A 501 -4.88 2.03 -17.47
CA LEU A 501 -4.99 2.01 -18.91
C LEU A 501 -4.77 0.57 -19.41
N PHE A 502 -5.83 -0.04 -19.93
CA PHE A 502 -5.79 -1.35 -20.57
C PHE A 502 -5.57 -1.18 -22.08
N ILE A 503 -4.55 -1.82 -22.63
CA ILE A 503 -4.19 -1.73 -24.04
C ILE A 503 -3.99 -3.13 -24.61
N LYS A 504 -4.74 -3.46 -25.67
CA LYS A 504 -4.53 -4.69 -26.45
C LYS A 504 -3.90 -4.42 -27.82
N GLU A 505 -4.08 -3.20 -28.32
CA GLU A 505 -3.65 -2.66 -29.60
C GLU A 505 -3.49 -1.14 -29.46
N ASP A 506 -2.85 -0.44 -30.41
CA ASP A 506 -2.72 1.02 -30.32
C ASP A 506 -4.08 1.71 -30.51
N GLY A 507 -4.77 1.94 -29.39
CA GLY A 507 -6.01 2.71 -29.30
C GLY A 507 -5.82 4.13 -28.77
N LEU A 508 -4.59 4.63 -28.73
CA LEU A 508 -4.23 5.91 -28.10
C LEU A 508 -4.47 7.14 -29.00
N GLY A 509 -5.46 7.07 -29.89
CA GLY A 509 -5.82 8.18 -30.77
C GLY A 509 -4.94 8.28 -32.02
N ALA A 510 -4.79 9.49 -32.58
CA ALA A 510 -3.91 9.77 -33.70
C ALA A 510 -2.42 9.69 -33.26
N VAL A 511 -1.57 9.08 -34.10
CA VAL A 511 -0.12 9.04 -33.86
C VAL A 511 0.46 10.42 -34.17
N PRO A 512 1.25 11.03 -33.27
CA PRO A 512 1.88 12.33 -33.53
C PRO A 512 2.73 12.33 -34.82
N ALA A 513 2.70 13.45 -35.55
CA ALA A 513 3.46 13.61 -36.79
C ALA A 513 4.98 13.65 -36.56
N ALA A 514 5.41 14.08 -35.36
CA ALA A 514 6.78 14.09 -34.89
C ALA A 514 6.85 13.44 -33.50
N PRO A 515 8.02 12.96 -33.03
CA PRO A 515 8.15 12.38 -31.70
C PRO A 515 7.71 13.34 -30.60
N ASP A 516 6.72 12.91 -29.81
CA ASP A 516 6.17 13.64 -28.69
C ASP A 516 6.36 12.83 -27.40
N PRO A 517 7.29 13.21 -26.49
CA PRO A 517 7.56 12.48 -25.25
C PRO A 517 6.35 12.41 -24.31
N ASP A 518 5.45 13.39 -24.35
CA ASP A 518 4.34 13.53 -23.42
C ASP A 518 3.02 12.99 -23.99
N ASN A 519 3.05 12.35 -25.16
CA ASN A 519 1.84 11.80 -25.79
C ASN A 519 1.13 10.76 -24.91
N LEU A 520 1.88 10.03 -24.09
CA LEU A 520 1.37 9.27 -22.95
C LEU A 520 2.08 9.70 -21.66
N TYR A 521 1.38 10.42 -20.79
CA TYR A 521 1.90 10.79 -19.48
C TYR A 521 1.32 9.88 -18.40
N VAL A 522 2.17 9.31 -17.53
CA VAL A 522 1.73 8.45 -16.42
C VAL A 522 2.34 8.90 -15.11
N ASP A 523 1.50 9.11 -14.09
CA ASP A 523 1.93 9.52 -12.75
C ASP A 523 1.11 8.81 -11.67
N ASN A 524 1.71 7.83 -11.01
CA ASN A 524 1.03 6.87 -10.12
C ASN A 524 -0.08 6.09 -10.84
N GLY A 525 0.11 5.78 -12.13
CA GLY A 525 -0.84 5.03 -12.97
C GLY A 525 -0.35 3.62 -13.32
N VAL A 526 -1.26 2.81 -13.86
CA VAL A 526 -0.97 1.44 -14.31
C VAL A 526 -1.22 1.33 -15.81
N ILE A 527 -0.25 0.80 -16.56
CA ILE A 527 -0.47 0.31 -17.92
C ILE A 527 -0.53 -1.20 -17.88
N ARG A 528 -1.63 -1.74 -18.42
CA ARG A 528 -1.91 -3.17 -18.47
C ARG A 528 -2.07 -3.61 -19.91
N SER A 529 -1.40 -4.69 -20.30
CA SER A 529 -1.61 -5.26 -21.63
C SER A 529 -2.80 -6.23 -21.64
N GLY A 530 -3.43 -6.36 -22.80
CA GLY A 530 -4.32 -7.47 -23.11
C GLY A 530 -3.56 -8.77 -23.37
N ASN A 531 -4.30 -9.81 -23.79
CA ASN A 531 -3.78 -11.12 -24.15
C ASN A 531 -3.16 -11.17 -25.56
N ALA A 532 -2.37 -10.15 -25.91
CA ALA A 532 -1.72 -10.01 -27.21
C ALA A 532 -0.40 -9.25 -27.07
N ASN A 533 0.53 -9.50 -27.99
CA ASN A 533 1.70 -8.65 -28.14
C ASN A 533 1.26 -7.32 -28.76
N PHE A 534 1.79 -6.20 -28.27
CA PHE A 534 1.53 -4.89 -28.86
C PHE A 534 2.77 -4.00 -28.85
N THR A 535 2.78 -3.04 -29.78
CA THR A 535 3.86 -2.07 -29.93
C THR A 535 3.26 -0.67 -30.04
N LEU A 536 3.69 0.25 -29.18
CA LEU A 536 3.42 1.68 -29.35
C LEU A 536 4.37 2.26 -30.41
N PRO A 537 3.89 3.09 -31.36
CA PRO A 537 4.71 3.66 -32.43
C PRO A 537 5.83 4.60 -31.92
N ALA A 538 6.86 4.80 -32.74
CA ALA A 538 8.05 5.59 -32.38
C ALA A 538 7.78 7.08 -32.09
N ASN A 539 6.70 7.64 -32.63
CA ASN A 539 6.34 9.04 -32.35
C ASN A 539 5.51 9.21 -31.07
N ARG A 540 5.04 8.12 -30.45
CA ARG A 540 4.33 8.15 -29.16
C ARG A 540 5.31 7.93 -28.01
N GLY A 541 5.84 9.01 -27.46
CA GLY A 541 6.63 8.93 -26.26
C GLY A 541 5.80 8.67 -25.01
N VAL A 542 6.51 8.27 -23.96
CA VAL A 542 5.94 8.00 -22.63
C VAL A 542 6.71 8.80 -21.58
N THR A 543 6.03 9.66 -20.84
CA THR A 543 6.60 10.37 -19.71
C THR A 543 6.14 9.73 -18.40
N VAL A 544 7.10 9.39 -17.53
CA VAL A 544 6.83 8.85 -16.19
C VAL A 544 7.00 9.96 -15.16
N GLY A 545 5.87 10.47 -14.68
CA GLY A 545 5.76 11.46 -13.61
C GLY A 545 6.26 10.93 -12.26
N PRO A 546 6.45 11.82 -11.26
CA PRO A 546 7.16 11.51 -10.01
C PRO A 546 6.55 10.37 -9.18
N GLY A 547 5.23 10.15 -9.26
CA GLY A 547 4.52 9.04 -8.63
C GLY A 547 4.74 7.68 -9.29
N GLY A 548 5.38 7.64 -10.46
CA GLY A 548 5.83 6.41 -11.12
C GLY A 548 4.81 5.74 -12.03
N LEU A 549 5.23 4.62 -12.61
CA LEU A 549 4.48 3.83 -13.58
C LEU A 549 4.53 2.34 -13.20
N GLU A 550 3.37 1.72 -13.06
CA GLU A 550 3.25 0.27 -12.96
C GLU A 550 2.96 -0.34 -14.33
N LEU A 551 3.74 -1.33 -14.72
CA LEU A 551 3.59 -2.08 -15.97
C LEU A 551 3.15 -3.50 -15.68
N HIS A 552 2.01 -3.88 -16.23
CA HIS A 552 1.41 -5.19 -16.02
C HIS A 552 1.18 -5.91 -17.36
N PRO A 553 2.25 -6.44 -17.99
CA PRO A 553 2.12 -7.20 -19.23
C PRO A 553 1.51 -8.58 -18.95
N TRP A 554 0.35 -8.86 -19.54
CA TRP A 554 -0.41 -10.07 -19.28
C TRP A 554 0.34 -11.34 -19.70
N GLY A 555 0.52 -12.28 -18.76
CA GLY A 555 1.04 -13.61 -19.05
C GLY A 555 2.45 -13.57 -19.65
N SER A 556 2.62 -14.10 -20.87
CA SER A 556 3.90 -14.11 -21.60
C SER A 556 3.95 -13.13 -22.77
N PHE A 557 2.93 -12.29 -22.94
CA PHE A 557 2.86 -11.37 -24.07
C PHE A 557 3.83 -10.20 -23.92
N ALA A 558 4.36 -9.73 -25.03
CA ALA A 558 5.32 -8.63 -25.08
C ALA A 558 4.61 -7.27 -25.23
N MET A 559 5.09 -6.30 -24.48
CA MET A 559 4.76 -4.88 -24.61
C MET A 559 6.01 -4.15 -25.09
N THR A 560 5.94 -3.52 -26.26
CA THR A 560 7.04 -2.73 -26.82
C THR A 560 6.64 -1.26 -26.88
N VAL A 561 7.48 -0.39 -26.33
CA VAL A 561 7.32 1.07 -26.41
C VAL A 561 8.43 1.59 -27.32
N ALA A 562 8.12 1.87 -28.59
CA ALA A 562 9.11 2.35 -29.55
C ALA A 562 9.37 3.86 -29.46
N GLY A 563 8.48 4.62 -28.83
CA GLY A 563 8.68 6.05 -28.63
C GLY A 563 9.59 6.39 -27.46
N ASN A 564 9.98 7.65 -27.40
CA ASN A 564 10.94 8.16 -26.42
C ASN A 564 10.37 8.08 -25.00
N LEU A 565 11.18 7.58 -24.06
CA LEU A 565 10.88 7.55 -22.64
C LEU A 565 11.44 8.80 -21.95
N ALA A 566 10.63 9.44 -21.11
CA ALA A 566 11.00 10.64 -20.36
C ALA A 566 10.54 10.56 -18.90
N GLY A 567 10.99 11.52 -18.09
CA GLY A 567 10.58 11.66 -16.69
C GLY A 567 11.52 11.01 -15.67
N SER A 568 11.11 11.06 -14.40
CA SER A 568 11.95 10.69 -13.25
C SER A 568 11.28 9.69 -12.31
N GLY A 569 10.00 9.37 -12.50
CA GLY A 569 9.31 8.41 -11.66
C GLY A 569 9.84 6.99 -11.81
N LYS A 570 9.61 6.17 -10.78
CA LYS A 570 10.00 4.76 -10.80
C LYS A 570 9.10 3.96 -11.74
N ILE A 571 9.69 3.07 -12.55
CA ILE A 571 8.96 2.05 -13.32
C ILE A 571 8.98 0.72 -12.57
N THR A 572 7.82 0.12 -12.34
CA THR A 572 7.68 -1.19 -11.68
C THR A 572 7.00 -2.20 -12.61
N ALA A 573 7.65 -3.32 -12.91
CA ALA A 573 7.03 -4.41 -13.69
C ALA A 573 6.35 -5.42 -12.76
N THR A 574 5.04 -5.66 -12.90
CA THR A 574 4.29 -6.50 -11.95
C THR A 574 3.84 -7.85 -12.50
N ASP A 575 3.97 -8.11 -13.82
CA ASP A 575 3.64 -9.40 -14.44
C ASP A 575 4.71 -9.92 -15.44
N GLY A 576 4.62 -11.19 -15.86
CA GLY A 576 5.73 -11.98 -16.42
C GLY A 576 6.14 -11.68 -17.85
N GLY A 577 5.29 -10.96 -18.61
CA GLY A 577 5.55 -10.62 -20.00
C GLY A 577 6.76 -9.70 -20.16
N TRP A 578 7.39 -9.72 -21.34
CA TRP A 578 8.50 -8.82 -21.63
C TRP A 578 7.99 -7.41 -21.88
N VAL A 579 8.54 -6.45 -21.16
CA VAL A 579 8.46 -5.03 -21.54
C VAL A 579 9.74 -4.63 -22.26
N THR A 580 9.64 -4.01 -23.42
CA THR A 580 10.80 -3.46 -24.16
C THR A 580 10.62 -1.96 -24.36
N PHE A 581 11.59 -1.16 -23.90
CA PHE A 581 11.68 0.26 -24.22
C PHE A 581 12.71 0.49 -25.33
N ALA A 582 12.28 1.03 -26.46
CA ALA A 582 13.07 1.10 -27.70
C ALA A 582 13.25 2.53 -28.24
N GLY A 583 12.77 3.55 -27.53
CA GLY A 583 12.93 4.95 -27.91
C GLY A 583 14.39 5.35 -28.15
N ALA A 584 14.61 6.21 -29.14
CA ALA A 584 15.96 6.60 -29.57
C ALA A 584 16.54 7.80 -28.80
N ASN A 585 15.67 8.74 -28.40
CA ASN A 585 16.05 10.01 -27.78
C ASN A 585 15.37 10.15 -26.40
N ASN A 586 15.73 9.27 -25.47
CA ASN A 586 15.10 9.25 -24.14
C ASN A 586 15.76 10.26 -23.20
N SER A 587 14.95 10.87 -22.33
CA SER A 587 15.38 11.74 -21.23
C SER A 587 15.03 11.14 -19.86
N TYR A 588 14.73 9.85 -19.81
CA TYR A 588 14.34 9.14 -18.59
C TYR A 588 15.51 9.01 -17.60
N SER A 589 15.24 9.40 -16.36
CA SER A 589 16.18 9.37 -15.23
C SER A 589 15.68 8.55 -14.03
N GLY A 590 14.46 8.01 -14.12
CA GLY A 590 13.85 7.25 -13.04
C GLY A 590 14.51 5.88 -12.81
N LEU A 591 14.19 5.30 -11.66
CA LEU A 591 14.67 3.97 -11.26
C LEU A 591 13.78 2.86 -11.82
N LEU A 592 14.33 1.65 -11.89
CA LEU A 592 13.60 0.45 -12.28
C LEU A 592 13.41 -0.47 -11.06
N ASP A 593 12.24 -1.07 -10.96
CA ASP A 593 11.91 -2.10 -9.98
C ASP A 593 11.38 -3.32 -10.72
N ILE A 594 12.19 -4.37 -10.74
CA ILE A 594 11.90 -5.61 -11.47
C ILE A 594 11.79 -6.73 -10.44
N PRO A 595 10.60 -7.01 -9.88
CA PRO A 595 10.34 -8.13 -8.99
C PRO A 595 10.77 -9.50 -9.57
N SER A 596 10.84 -10.51 -8.70
CA SER A 596 11.18 -11.89 -9.09
C SER A 596 10.26 -12.43 -10.18
N GLY A 597 10.83 -13.07 -11.21
CA GLY A 597 10.08 -13.66 -12.33
C GLY A 597 9.52 -12.64 -13.34
N ARG A 598 9.95 -11.38 -13.27
CA ARG A 598 9.55 -10.30 -14.19
C ARG A 598 10.68 -9.95 -15.16
N ASN A 599 10.35 -9.44 -16.34
CA ASN A 599 11.33 -9.23 -17.40
C ASN A 599 11.19 -7.82 -18.00
N LEU A 600 12.29 -7.09 -18.02
CA LEU A 600 12.37 -5.75 -18.61
C LEU A 600 13.59 -5.65 -19.53
N ARG A 601 13.38 -5.15 -20.74
CA ARG A 601 14.40 -4.90 -21.74
C ARG A 601 14.52 -3.40 -22.01
N ILE A 602 15.75 -2.91 -21.98
CA ILE A 602 16.11 -1.55 -22.35
C ILE A 602 16.89 -1.61 -23.67
N GLY A 603 16.38 -0.91 -24.67
CA GLY A 603 16.82 -0.96 -26.07
C GLY A 603 16.23 -2.14 -26.86
N ASP A 604 16.22 -2.01 -28.19
CA ASP A 604 15.87 -3.05 -29.15
C ASP A 604 17.00 -3.32 -30.17
N GLY A 605 18.21 -2.85 -29.85
CA GLY A 605 19.35 -2.79 -30.76
C GLY A 605 19.57 -1.41 -31.35
N ALA A 606 18.61 -0.48 -31.28
CA ALA A 606 18.88 0.94 -31.55
C ALA A 606 19.66 1.61 -30.40
N HIS A 607 20.03 2.88 -30.58
CA HIS A 607 20.54 3.70 -29.48
C HIS A 607 19.42 3.95 -28.48
N PHE A 608 19.61 3.61 -27.21
CA PHE A 608 18.77 4.03 -26.10
C PHE A 608 19.59 4.90 -25.14
N SER A 609 19.09 6.02 -24.64
CA SER A 609 19.76 6.81 -23.61
C SER A 609 19.10 6.58 -22.24
N TRP A 610 19.84 6.07 -21.25
CA TRP A 610 19.35 5.98 -19.87
C TRP A 610 20.40 6.50 -18.88
N SER A 611 20.00 7.42 -18.02
CA SER A 611 20.84 7.95 -16.94
C SER A 611 20.08 7.87 -15.62
N PRO A 612 20.03 6.69 -14.96
CA PRO A 612 19.31 6.54 -13.70
C PRO A 612 19.87 7.46 -12.62
N ALA A 613 18.99 8.08 -11.82
CA ALA A 613 19.37 9.03 -10.77
C ALA A 613 19.92 8.34 -9.49
N GLY A 614 20.40 7.09 -9.57
CA GLY A 614 20.92 6.34 -8.43
C GLY A 614 20.95 4.83 -8.63
N THR A 615 21.20 4.11 -7.52
CA THR A 615 21.19 2.65 -7.49
C THR A 615 19.78 2.08 -7.51
N PHE A 616 19.57 0.93 -8.12
CA PHE A 616 18.25 0.28 -8.23
C PHE A 616 18.33 -1.24 -7.98
N ALA A 617 17.17 -1.88 -7.86
CA ALA A 617 17.05 -3.31 -7.57
C ALA A 617 16.47 -4.08 -8.76
N VAL A 618 17.15 -5.17 -9.10
CA VAL A 618 16.78 -6.15 -10.13
C VAL A 618 16.59 -7.49 -9.42
N ASN A 619 15.34 -7.89 -9.20
CA ASN A 619 14.96 -9.20 -8.66
C ASN A 619 14.50 -10.19 -9.75
N GLY A 620 14.11 -9.70 -10.94
CA GLY A 620 13.81 -10.48 -12.14
C GLY A 620 14.94 -10.44 -13.16
N THR A 621 14.64 -10.25 -14.45
CA THR A 621 15.63 -10.14 -15.52
C THR A 621 15.69 -8.71 -16.07
N LEU A 622 16.89 -8.12 -16.07
CA LEU A 622 17.19 -6.90 -16.81
C LEU A 622 17.97 -7.24 -18.08
N ALA A 623 17.38 -7.01 -19.25
CA ALA A 623 18.04 -7.12 -20.53
C ALA A 623 18.45 -5.74 -21.06
N LEU A 624 19.69 -5.61 -21.52
CA LEU A 624 20.26 -4.38 -22.06
C LEU A 624 20.69 -4.67 -23.50
N ASN A 625 19.90 -4.22 -24.47
CA ASN A 625 20.07 -4.51 -25.90
C ASN A 625 20.51 -3.27 -26.68
N TYR A 626 21.83 -3.14 -26.89
CA TYR A 626 22.46 -1.98 -27.50
C TYR A 626 23.42 -2.41 -28.61
N ASN A 627 23.26 -1.87 -29.83
CA ASN A 627 24.25 -2.07 -30.90
C ASN A 627 25.42 -1.08 -30.86
N SER A 628 25.30 -0.03 -30.05
CA SER A 628 26.33 0.98 -29.84
C SER A 628 26.91 0.85 -28.43
N ASP A 629 28.12 1.40 -28.23
CA ASP A 629 28.76 1.37 -26.92
C ASP A 629 28.01 2.21 -25.89
N TRP A 630 27.87 1.68 -24.68
CA TRP A 630 27.20 2.35 -23.56
C TRP A 630 27.95 2.09 -22.25
N ALA A 631 28.11 3.14 -21.45
CA ALA A 631 28.67 3.06 -20.11
C ALA A 631 27.57 3.23 -19.05
N LEU A 632 27.34 2.18 -18.25
CA LEU A 632 26.45 2.22 -17.10
C LEU A 632 27.27 2.29 -15.82
N SER A 633 27.36 3.49 -15.24
CA SER A 633 28.19 3.76 -14.06
C SER A 633 27.50 3.51 -12.72
N TYR A 634 26.17 3.39 -12.70
CA TYR A 634 25.41 3.21 -11.48
C TYR A 634 25.28 1.73 -11.11
N PRO A 635 25.70 1.31 -9.90
CA PRO A 635 25.56 -0.09 -9.49
C PRO A 635 24.11 -0.45 -9.19
N PHE A 636 23.77 -1.73 -9.39
CA PHE A 636 22.46 -2.29 -9.04
C PHE A 636 22.58 -3.59 -8.23
N SER A 637 21.50 -3.92 -7.53
CA SER A 637 21.41 -5.01 -6.55
C SER A 637 20.21 -5.92 -6.84
N GLY A 638 19.96 -6.94 -6.01
CA GLY A 638 18.73 -7.75 -6.02
C GLY A 638 18.98 -9.23 -6.27
N ALA A 639 17.94 -10.05 -6.36
CA ALA A 639 18.09 -11.50 -6.59
C ALA A 639 18.21 -11.89 -8.09
N GLY A 640 18.02 -10.93 -8.98
CA GLY A 640 17.77 -11.13 -10.40
C GLY A 640 19.01 -11.29 -11.27
N SER A 641 18.79 -11.43 -12.58
CA SER A 641 19.82 -11.68 -13.60
C SER A 641 20.03 -10.47 -14.52
N LEU A 642 21.24 -10.37 -15.06
CA LEU A 642 21.61 -9.39 -16.10
C LEU A 642 21.75 -10.12 -17.45
N ARG A 643 21.22 -9.52 -18.51
CA ARG A 643 21.36 -10.03 -19.89
C ARG A 643 21.87 -8.93 -20.82
N LYS A 644 23.10 -9.06 -21.30
CA LYS A 644 23.71 -8.18 -22.30
C LYS A 644 23.39 -8.69 -23.70
N GLU A 645 22.65 -7.89 -24.45
CA GLU A 645 22.23 -8.13 -25.83
C GLU A 645 22.77 -7.01 -26.74
N GLY A 646 22.63 -7.17 -28.05
CA GLY A 646 23.11 -6.22 -29.05
C GLY A 646 24.63 -6.25 -29.27
N SER A 647 25.07 -5.73 -30.41
CA SER A 647 26.46 -5.84 -30.87
C SER A 647 27.46 -4.91 -30.16
N GLY A 648 26.98 -3.88 -29.44
CA GLY A 648 27.84 -2.87 -28.84
C GLY A 648 28.55 -3.34 -27.56
N THR A 649 29.44 -2.49 -27.04
CA THR A 649 30.11 -2.69 -25.75
C THR A 649 29.30 -2.10 -24.61
N LEU A 650 28.83 -2.92 -23.68
CA LEU A 650 28.33 -2.45 -22.38
C LEU A 650 29.50 -2.37 -21.40
N THR A 651 29.82 -1.16 -20.95
CA THR A 651 30.84 -0.92 -19.94
C THR A 651 30.17 -0.75 -18.57
N LEU A 652 30.51 -1.61 -17.61
CA LEU A 652 30.10 -1.51 -16.23
C LEU A 652 31.28 -1.02 -15.37
N SER A 653 31.06 0.02 -14.57
CA SER A 653 32.09 0.60 -13.69
C SER A 653 31.71 0.60 -12.20
N GLY A 654 30.45 0.32 -11.87
CA GLY A 654 29.97 0.20 -10.50
C GLY A 654 30.04 -1.23 -9.96
N GLN A 655 30.18 -1.39 -8.64
CA GLN A 655 30.15 -2.70 -7.98
C GLN A 655 28.71 -3.22 -7.86
N ASN A 656 28.34 -4.20 -8.69
CA ASN A 656 26.99 -4.75 -8.69
C ASN A 656 26.84 -5.91 -7.70
N SER A 657 25.64 -6.07 -7.14
CA SER A 657 25.36 -7.06 -6.08
C SER A 657 24.13 -7.94 -6.36
N TYR A 658 23.74 -8.07 -7.63
CA TYR A 658 22.64 -8.96 -8.01
C TYR A 658 22.99 -10.45 -7.81
N GLY A 659 21.98 -11.28 -7.57
CA GLY A 659 22.15 -12.69 -7.21
C GLY A 659 22.16 -13.67 -8.37
N GLY A 660 21.58 -13.30 -9.51
CA GLY A 660 21.38 -14.18 -10.66
C GLY A 660 22.58 -14.28 -11.60
N VAL A 661 22.34 -14.92 -12.74
CA VAL A 661 23.35 -15.17 -13.78
C VAL A 661 23.58 -13.90 -14.60
N THR A 662 24.81 -13.70 -15.05
CA THR A 662 25.14 -12.72 -16.09
C THR A 662 25.18 -13.43 -17.44
N TYR A 663 24.26 -13.08 -18.33
CA TYR A 663 24.25 -13.55 -19.72
C TYR A 663 24.88 -12.50 -20.62
N ILE A 664 25.80 -12.92 -21.49
CA ILE A 664 26.35 -12.09 -22.57
C ILE A 664 25.97 -12.81 -23.87
N ASP A 665 24.85 -12.41 -24.45
CA ASP A 665 24.31 -13.06 -25.65
C ASP A 665 24.94 -12.50 -26.93
N ALA A 666 25.36 -11.24 -26.92
CA ALA A 666 26.00 -10.59 -28.06
C ALA A 666 26.88 -9.39 -27.62
N GLY A 667 27.84 -9.04 -28.50
CA GLY A 667 28.75 -7.92 -28.29
C GLY A 667 29.70 -8.14 -27.13
N THR A 668 30.08 -7.05 -26.46
CA THR A 668 31.08 -7.07 -25.37
C THR A 668 30.47 -6.59 -24.06
N LEU A 669 30.72 -7.29 -22.96
CA LEU A 669 30.58 -6.78 -21.60
C LEU A 669 31.97 -6.43 -21.07
N ARG A 670 32.25 -5.14 -20.87
CA ARG A 670 33.52 -4.64 -20.34
C ARG A 670 33.36 -4.24 -18.88
N VAL A 671 34.27 -4.69 -18.01
CA VAL A 671 34.37 -4.22 -16.62
C VAL A 671 35.55 -3.26 -16.50
N THR A 672 35.41 -2.18 -15.73
CA THR A 672 36.47 -1.14 -15.62
C THR A 672 36.91 -0.89 -14.17
N ALA A 673 36.33 -1.62 -13.22
CA ALA A 673 36.66 -1.59 -11.79
C ALA A 673 36.69 -3.01 -11.21
N THR A 674 37.18 -3.17 -9.99
CA THR A 674 37.15 -4.46 -9.29
C THR A 674 35.77 -4.73 -8.70
N ASN A 675 35.40 -6.02 -8.61
CA ASN A 675 34.09 -6.47 -8.08
C ASN A 675 32.88 -5.86 -8.83
N VAL A 676 33.01 -5.60 -10.13
CA VAL A 676 31.92 -5.10 -10.97
C VAL A 676 30.81 -6.13 -11.13
N LEU A 677 31.17 -7.40 -11.36
CA LEU A 677 30.22 -8.51 -11.38
C LEU A 677 30.10 -9.13 -9.98
N PRO A 678 28.90 -9.62 -9.60
CA PRO A 678 28.71 -10.32 -8.34
C PRO A 678 29.51 -11.64 -8.33
N SER A 679 29.93 -12.05 -7.14
CA SER A 679 30.63 -13.33 -6.91
C SER A 679 30.22 -13.94 -5.56
N GLY A 680 30.50 -15.23 -5.38
CA GLY A 680 30.25 -15.96 -4.13
C GLY A 680 29.19 -17.06 -4.26
N ALA A 681 28.97 -17.81 -3.17
CA ALA A 681 28.12 -19.00 -3.18
C ALA A 681 26.70 -18.70 -3.71
N GLY A 682 26.29 -19.44 -4.74
CA GLY A 682 24.95 -19.33 -5.34
C GLY A 682 24.71 -18.09 -6.21
N LYS A 683 25.73 -17.30 -6.56
CA LYS A 683 25.62 -16.14 -7.46
C LYS A 683 26.85 -15.92 -8.32
N GLY A 684 26.73 -15.06 -9.33
CA GLY A 684 27.89 -14.58 -10.09
C GLY A 684 28.34 -15.47 -11.25
N ALA A 685 27.61 -16.53 -11.60
CA ALA A 685 27.88 -17.28 -12.82
C ALA A 685 27.74 -16.38 -14.06
N VAL A 686 28.62 -16.57 -15.03
CA VAL A 686 28.63 -15.82 -16.31
C VAL A 686 28.50 -16.81 -17.47
N THR A 687 27.54 -16.58 -18.35
CA THR A 687 27.34 -17.35 -19.58
C THR A 687 27.62 -16.48 -20.78
N ILE A 688 28.59 -16.86 -21.60
CA ILE A 688 29.05 -16.08 -22.75
C ILE A 688 28.71 -16.85 -24.03
N ALA A 689 27.79 -16.32 -24.83
CA ALA A 689 27.41 -16.93 -26.10
C ALA A 689 28.56 -16.92 -27.11
N ALA A 690 28.53 -17.84 -28.07
CA ALA A 690 29.49 -17.84 -29.17
C ALA A 690 29.47 -16.49 -29.92
N GLY A 691 30.66 -15.91 -30.12
CA GLY A 691 30.81 -14.59 -30.74
C GLY A 691 30.61 -13.40 -29.80
N ALA A 692 30.29 -13.63 -28.51
CA ALA A 692 30.24 -12.59 -27.49
C ALA A 692 31.51 -12.60 -26.62
N THR A 693 31.77 -11.47 -25.95
CA THR A 693 33.03 -11.22 -25.24
C THR A 693 32.79 -10.69 -23.82
N LEU A 694 33.51 -11.23 -22.84
CA LEU A 694 33.75 -10.62 -21.53
C LEU A 694 35.14 -9.98 -21.54
N GLU A 695 35.23 -8.68 -21.27
CA GLU A 695 36.45 -7.89 -21.32
C GLU A 695 36.81 -7.36 -19.93
N THR A 696 38.05 -7.62 -19.50
CA THR A 696 38.57 -7.29 -18.17
C THR A 696 39.23 -5.93 -18.06
N ASP A 697 39.68 -5.33 -19.18
CA ASP A 697 40.31 -4.01 -19.25
C ASP A 697 41.45 -3.82 -18.21
N GLY A 698 42.29 -4.85 -18.05
CA GLY A 698 43.39 -4.86 -17.09
C GLY A 698 42.93 -4.83 -15.63
N ARG A 699 41.78 -5.42 -15.31
CA ARG A 699 41.25 -5.51 -13.94
C ARG A 699 41.11 -6.97 -13.52
N ASP A 700 41.48 -7.23 -12.27
CA ASP A 700 41.13 -8.48 -11.62
C ASP A 700 39.61 -8.65 -11.57
N LEU A 701 39.12 -9.76 -12.11
CA LEU A 701 37.71 -10.07 -12.21
C LEU A 701 37.41 -11.39 -11.52
N GLN A 702 36.47 -11.37 -10.57
CA GLN A 702 35.96 -12.57 -9.93
C GLN A 702 34.56 -12.90 -10.41
N VAL A 703 34.35 -14.17 -10.76
CA VAL A 703 33.06 -14.72 -11.20
C VAL A 703 32.72 -16.01 -10.44
N GLY A 704 31.43 -16.29 -10.36
CA GLY A 704 30.90 -17.55 -9.82
C GLY A 704 31.39 -18.75 -10.62
N GLY A 705 31.34 -18.67 -11.95
CA GLY A 705 31.83 -19.68 -12.89
C GLY A 705 31.59 -19.24 -14.33
N LEU A 706 32.36 -19.78 -15.29
CA LEU A 706 32.26 -19.46 -16.71
C LEU A 706 31.56 -20.56 -17.49
N ASN A 707 30.61 -20.17 -18.32
CA ASN A 707 29.85 -21.06 -19.21
C ASN A 707 29.74 -20.48 -20.62
N GLY A 708 29.40 -21.35 -21.59
CA GLY A 708 29.19 -20.95 -22.98
C GLY A 708 30.44 -21.09 -23.85
N ALA A 709 30.46 -20.43 -25.01
CA ALA A 709 31.46 -20.62 -26.07
C ALA A 709 32.03 -19.29 -26.62
N GLY A 710 31.82 -18.18 -25.89
CA GLY A 710 32.37 -16.87 -26.25
C GLY A 710 33.83 -16.70 -25.86
N GLN A 711 34.26 -15.45 -25.65
CA GLN A 711 35.65 -15.13 -25.31
C GLN A 711 35.75 -14.37 -23.98
N VAL A 712 36.84 -14.58 -23.25
CA VAL A 712 37.28 -13.69 -22.17
C VAL A 712 38.58 -13.03 -22.61
N THR A 713 38.65 -11.71 -22.57
CA THR A 713 39.73 -10.91 -23.16
C THR A 713 40.32 -9.91 -22.15
N ASP A 714 41.56 -9.48 -22.39
CA ASP A 714 42.18 -8.34 -21.72
C ASP A 714 42.86 -7.40 -22.73
N SER A 715 42.21 -6.28 -23.05
CA SER A 715 42.75 -5.30 -24.01
C SER A 715 43.69 -4.25 -23.42
N ALA A 716 43.90 -4.21 -22.09
CA ALA A 716 44.80 -3.23 -21.48
C ALA A 716 46.29 -3.56 -21.65
N GLY A 717 46.62 -4.80 -22.03
CA GLY A 717 47.99 -5.25 -22.25
C GLY A 717 48.81 -5.45 -20.97
N THR A 718 48.15 -5.47 -19.81
CA THR A 718 48.73 -5.79 -18.49
C THR A 718 48.14 -7.10 -18.01
N THR A 719 48.91 -7.98 -17.37
CA THR A 719 48.36 -9.23 -16.80
C THR A 719 47.30 -8.94 -15.73
N ALA A 720 46.06 -9.36 -15.97
CA ALA A 720 44.96 -9.35 -15.00
C ALA A 720 44.59 -10.77 -14.53
N ALA A 721 44.10 -10.89 -13.30
CA ALA A 721 43.67 -12.17 -12.74
C ALA A 721 42.16 -12.41 -12.91
N LEU A 722 41.80 -13.53 -13.54
CA LEU A 722 40.44 -14.03 -13.66
C LEU A 722 40.18 -15.13 -12.62
N TYR A 723 39.46 -14.77 -11.56
CA TYR A 723 39.07 -15.68 -10.50
C TYR A 723 37.76 -16.41 -10.85
N VAL A 724 37.80 -17.73 -10.98
CA VAL A 724 36.66 -18.57 -11.39
C VAL A 724 36.27 -19.58 -10.31
N GLY A 725 34.98 -19.91 -10.21
CA GLY A 725 34.48 -20.96 -9.30
C GLY A 725 33.98 -20.45 -7.94
N ALA A 726 33.82 -19.14 -7.76
CA ALA A 726 33.38 -18.56 -6.49
C ALA A 726 31.97 -19.01 -6.03
N ASP A 727 31.16 -19.57 -6.93
CA ASP A 727 29.82 -20.08 -6.62
C ASP A 727 29.80 -21.48 -6.01
N ASN A 728 30.95 -22.17 -5.98
CA ASN A 728 31.13 -23.56 -5.55
C ASN A 728 30.35 -24.60 -6.38
N VAL A 729 29.98 -24.27 -7.63
CA VAL A 729 29.27 -25.17 -8.54
C VAL A 729 30.21 -25.61 -9.68
N THR A 730 29.78 -26.61 -10.44
CA THR A 730 30.46 -27.00 -11.68
C THR A 730 30.03 -26.10 -12.83
N ALA A 731 30.98 -25.45 -13.50
CA ALA A 731 30.79 -24.64 -14.70
C ALA A 731 31.63 -25.20 -15.87
N SER A 732 31.18 -25.00 -17.11
CA SER A 732 31.86 -25.50 -18.31
C SER A 732 31.92 -24.46 -19.41
N PHE A 733 33.13 -24.00 -19.71
CA PHE A 733 33.40 -22.98 -20.71
C PHE A 733 34.10 -23.60 -21.92
N ALA A 734 33.39 -23.63 -23.04
CA ALA A 734 33.89 -24.07 -24.34
C ALA A 734 34.38 -22.88 -25.18
N GLY A 735 34.69 -21.75 -24.55
CA GLY A 735 35.20 -20.55 -25.19
C GLY A 735 36.71 -20.35 -24.97
N THR A 736 37.26 -19.26 -25.52
CA THR A 736 38.68 -18.92 -25.37
C THR A 736 38.92 -17.90 -24.27
N THR A 737 40.05 -18.00 -23.59
CA THR A 737 40.58 -16.96 -22.70
C THR A 737 41.76 -16.25 -23.38
N ASP A 738 42.04 -15.02 -22.96
CA ASP A 738 43.22 -14.29 -23.41
C ASP A 738 44.50 -14.98 -22.93
N PRO A 739 45.51 -15.20 -23.79
CA PRO A 739 46.81 -15.72 -23.38
C PRO A 739 47.52 -14.89 -22.31
N GLN A 740 47.12 -13.64 -22.08
CA GLN A 740 47.70 -12.76 -21.06
C GLN A 740 47.06 -12.89 -19.67
N LEU A 741 45.89 -13.52 -19.55
CA LEU A 741 45.17 -13.61 -18.28
C LEU A 741 45.77 -14.66 -17.34
N ASP A 742 45.77 -14.37 -16.04
CA ASP A 742 46.01 -15.37 -15.00
C ASP A 742 44.68 -15.99 -14.59
N VAL A 743 44.53 -17.31 -14.74
CA VAL A 743 43.30 -18.02 -14.34
C VAL A 743 43.47 -18.57 -12.92
N ILE A 744 42.72 -18.00 -11.98
CA ILE A 744 42.76 -18.40 -10.57
C ILE A 744 41.49 -19.16 -10.21
N LYS A 745 41.61 -20.45 -9.96
CA LYS A 745 40.50 -21.30 -9.55
C LYS A 745 40.29 -21.20 -8.03
N VAL A 746 39.11 -20.71 -7.65
CA VAL A 746 38.63 -20.54 -6.27
C VAL A 746 37.32 -21.30 -6.04
N GLY A 747 36.92 -21.45 -4.77
CA GLY A 747 35.71 -22.18 -4.40
C GLY A 747 35.79 -23.69 -4.61
N GLY A 748 34.93 -24.45 -3.93
CA GLY A 748 34.97 -25.92 -3.90
C GLY A 748 34.50 -26.61 -5.19
N GLY A 749 33.88 -25.89 -6.13
CA GLY A 749 33.33 -26.43 -7.37
C GLY A 749 34.37 -26.73 -8.46
N THR A 750 33.91 -27.10 -9.65
CA THR A 750 34.75 -27.42 -10.81
C THR A 750 34.58 -26.39 -11.92
N GLN A 751 35.66 -25.78 -12.43
CA GLN A 751 35.62 -25.05 -13.70
C GLN A 751 36.22 -25.93 -14.79
N ARG A 752 35.44 -26.27 -15.82
CA ARG A 752 35.95 -26.93 -17.03
C ARG A 752 36.24 -25.89 -18.10
N LEU A 753 37.42 -25.95 -18.69
CA LEU A 753 37.80 -25.21 -19.90
C LEU A 753 37.94 -26.24 -21.01
N THR A 754 37.11 -26.16 -22.04
CA THR A 754 36.96 -27.23 -23.03
C THR A 754 37.23 -26.82 -24.47
N HIS A 755 37.60 -25.56 -24.70
CA HIS A 755 37.93 -25.11 -26.04
C HIS A 755 39.26 -25.73 -26.51
N PRO A 756 39.32 -26.34 -27.71
CA PRO A 756 40.54 -26.96 -28.21
C PRO A 756 41.74 -26.03 -28.28
N ASP A 757 41.54 -24.76 -28.60
CA ASP A 757 42.61 -23.76 -28.77
C ASP A 757 42.59 -22.67 -27.69
N GLY A 758 42.06 -22.96 -26.49
CA GLY A 758 42.10 -22.00 -25.38
C GLY A 758 43.54 -21.71 -24.91
N SER A 759 43.82 -20.53 -24.35
CA SER A 759 45.13 -20.28 -23.72
C SER A 759 45.05 -19.20 -22.64
N PHE A 760 45.95 -19.25 -21.67
CA PHE A 760 46.12 -18.23 -20.63
C PHE A 760 47.56 -18.22 -20.09
N ALA A 761 47.93 -17.17 -19.35
CA ALA A 761 49.29 -16.93 -18.88
C ALA A 761 49.64 -17.91 -17.76
N ASN A 762 49.04 -17.76 -16.58
CA ASN A 762 49.29 -18.63 -15.43
C ASN A 762 47.99 -19.31 -14.96
N ALA A 763 48.11 -20.44 -14.27
CA ALA A 763 47.01 -21.08 -13.55
C ALA A 763 47.35 -21.20 -12.06
N GLU A 764 46.49 -20.68 -11.18
CA GLU A 764 46.59 -20.90 -9.74
C GLU A 764 45.32 -21.59 -9.22
N ILE A 765 45.44 -22.78 -8.63
CA ILE A 765 44.32 -23.55 -8.10
C ILE A 765 44.32 -23.46 -6.57
N ARG A 766 43.61 -22.47 -6.05
CA ARG A 766 43.46 -22.22 -4.60
C ARG A 766 42.46 -23.16 -3.94
N ALA A 767 41.41 -23.59 -4.65
CA ALA A 767 40.39 -24.52 -4.14
C ALA A 767 39.56 -25.18 -5.27
N GLY A 768 38.96 -26.34 -4.99
CA GLY A 768 38.13 -27.08 -5.95
C GLY A 768 38.94 -27.62 -7.14
N THR A 769 38.32 -27.75 -8.32
CA THR A 769 38.98 -28.35 -9.49
C THR A 769 38.98 -27.41 -10.70
N LEU A 770 40.14 -27.17 -11.32
CA LEU A 770 40.24 -26.64 -12.68
C LEU A 770 40.42 -27.82 -13.62
N GLU A 771 39.51 -28.07 -14.56
CA GLU A 771 39.64 -29.13 -15.55
C GLU A 771 39.93 -28.56 -16.93
N LEU A 772 41.00 -29.03 -17.58
CA LEU A 772 41.37 -28.65 -18.94
C LEU A 772 41.04 -29.81 -19.90
N PHE A 773 40.21 -29.54 -20.90
CA PHE A 773 39.84 -30.44 -22.00
C PHE A 773 40.25 -29.79 -23.34
N GLY A 774 40.71 -30.61 -24.29
CA GLY A 774 41.27 -30.10 -25.55
C GLY A 774 42.65 -29.48 -25.37
N ASN A 775 43.26 -28.86 -26.39
CA ASN A 775 44.62 -28.33 -26.34
C ASN A 775 44.71 -26.95 -25.65
N THR A 776 44.01 -26.75 -24.52
CA THR A 776 44.09 -25.49 -23.77
C THR A 776 45.53 -25.29 -23.24
N ALA A 777 46.22 -24.24 -23.71
CA ALA A 777 47.63 -23.99 -23.44
C ALA A 777 47.83 -23.04 -22.25
N VAL A 778 48.57 -23.48 -21.23
CA VAL A 778 49.10 -22.61 -20.16
C VAL A 778 50.52 -22.21 -20.54
N THR A 779 50.76 -20.93 -20.78
CA THR A 779 52.05 -20.45 -21.32
C THR A 779 53.10 -20.17 -20.24
N GLY A 780 52.65 -19.94 -19.01
CA GLY A 780 53.44 -19.68 -17.82
C GLY A 780 53.34 -20.80 -16.79
N VAL A 781 53.15 -20.44 -15.52
CA VAL A 781 53.23 -21.34 -14.36
C VAL A 781 51.87 -21.91 -13.99
N VAL A 782 51.86 -23.17 -13.55
CA VAL A 782 50.72 -23.82 -12.89
C VAL A 782 51.05 -24.05 -11.42
N GLU A 783 50.25 -23.49 -10.52
CA GLU A 783 50.38 -23.65 -9.07
C GLU A 783 49.12 -24.26 -8.45
N THR A 784 49.27 -25.27 -7.60
CA THR A 784 48.16 -25.88 -6.84
C THR A 784 48.32 -25.55 -5.34
N ALA A 785 47.76 -24.43 -4.90
CA ALA A 785 47.87 -23.94 -3.52
C ALA A 785 46.84 -24.59 -2.56
N GLY A 786 45.82 -25.28 -3.09
CA GLY A 786 44.79 -25.94 -2.27
C GLY A 786 43.69 -26.69 -3.03
N GLY A 787 43.76 -26.79 -4.35
CA GLY A 787 42.81 -27.55 -5.16
C GLY A 787 43.48 -28.48 -6.19
N THR A 788 42.69 -28.97 -7.14
CA THR A 788 43.08 -29.99 -8.11
C THR A 788 43.08 -29.43 -9.53
N LEU A 789 44.14 -29.71 -10.29
CA LEU A 789 44.12 -29.58 -11.75
C LEU A 789 43.75 -30.94 -12.36
N GLY A 790 42.62 -31.02 -13.04
CA GLY A 790 42.23 -32.15 -13.87
C GLY A 790 42.62 -31.91 -15.33
N VAL A 791 43.22 -32.90 -15.98
CA VAL A 791 43.51 -32.87 -17.42
C VAL A 791 42.88 -34.10 -18.07
N ALA A 792 42.03 -33.91 -19.08
CA ALA A 792 41.35 -35.01 -19.74
C ALA A 792 42.11 -35.53 -20.98
N PHE A 793 41.84 -36.78 -21.35
CA PHE A 793 42.54 -37.55 -22.40
C PHE A 793 42.66 -36.81 -23.75
N GLY A 794 43.85 -36.86 -24.36
CA GLY A 794 44.14 -36.30 -25.69
C GLY A 794 44.88 -34.95 -25.70
N THR A 795 45.16 -34.38 -24.53
CA THR A 795 45.91 -33.13 -24.31
C THR A 795 47.42 -33.32 -24.56
N GLN A 796 48.03 -32.53 -25.45
CA GLN A 796 49.45 -32.17 -25.31
C GLN A 796 49.49 -30.85 -24.56
N GLY A 797 50.03 -30.79 -23.33
CA GLY A 797 49.99 -29.51 -22.61
C GLY A 797 50.62 -29.33 -21.22
N LEU A 798 51.32 -30.32 -20.65
CA LEU A 798 52.21 -30.05 -19.51
C LEU A 798 53.55 -30.73 -19.77
N ILE A 799 54.51 -29.97 -20.31
CA ILE A 799 55.90 -30.40 -20.48
C ILE A 799 56.67 -29.90 -19.26
N GLY A 800 57.03 -30.81 -18.35
CA GLY A 800 57.87 -30.53 -17.19
C GLY A 800 59.02 -31.52 -17.08
N GLU A 801 60.19 -31.01 -16.70
CA GLU A 801 61.35 -31.84 -16.35
C GLU A 801 61.36 -32.07 -14.83
N TYR A 802 61.33 -33.33 -14.41
CA TYR A 802 61.45 -33.68 -12.98
C TYR A 802 62.76 -34.41 -12.72
N TYR A 803 63.39 -34.11 -11.59
CA TYR A 803 64.68 -34.69 -11.20
C TYR A 803 64.53 -35.44 -9.87
N THR A 804 64.93 -36.71 -9.86
CA THR A 804 65.01 -37.46 -8.61
C THR A 804 66.21 -36.97 -7.81
N LEU A 805 65.98 -36.46 -6.60
CA LEU A 805 67.03 -35.88 -5.76
C LEU A 805 67.41 -36.88 -4.68
N ALA A 806 68.71 -37.16 -4.55
CA ALA A 806 69.23 -38.04 -3.49
C ALA A 806 69.27 -37.38 -2.10
N ALA A 807 69.02 -36.07 -2.02
CA ALA A 807 68.95 -35.28 -0.80
C ALA A 807 68.04 -34.05 -0.99
N VAL A 808 67.51 -33.52 0.13
CA VAL A 808 66.67 -32.31 0.12
C VAL A 808 67.54 -31.11 -0.31
N PRO A 809 67.13 -30.36 -1.34
CA PRO A 809 67.92 -29.22 -1.81
C PRO A 809 67.87 -28.06 -0.81
N SER A 810 68.93 -27.26 -0.82
CA SER A 810 69.06 -26.07 -0.01
C SER A 810 68.53 -24.85 -0.75
N VAL A 811 68.15 -23.78 -0.03
CA VAL A 811 67.66 -22.54 -0.65
C VAL A 811 68.70 -21.94 -1.61
N SER A 812 69.99 -22.10 -1.31
CA SER A 812 71.10 -21.65 -2.18
C SER A 812 71.16 -22.34 -3.55
N ASP A 813 70.50 -23.48 -3.73
CA ASP A 813 70.47 -24.20 -5.01
C ASP A 813 69.51 -23.54 -6.03
N PHE A 814 68.67 -22.59 -5.59
CA PHE A 814 67.63 -21.96 -6.42
C PHE A 814 67.73 -20.42 -6.53
N VAL A 815 68.83 -19.81 -6.09
CA VAL A 815 68.96 -18.33 -6.00
C VAL A 815 69.32 -17.64 -7.33
N SER A 816 69.67 -18.39 -8.37
CA SER A 816 69.93 -17.85 -9.70
C SER A 816 69.81 -18.94 -10.76
N TYR A 817 69.58 -18.55 -12.02
CA TYR A 817 69.52 -19.49 -13.14
C TYR A 817 70.77 -20.38 -13.21
N ALA A 818 71.96 -19.79 -13.08
CA ALA A 818 73.22 -20.54 -13.07
C ALA A 818 73.32 -21.51 -11.87
N ALA A 819 72.80 -21.15 -10.70
CA ALA A 819 72.76 -22.05 -9.54
C ALA A 819 71.82 -23.23 -9.79
N VAL A 820 70.66 -23.00 -10.39
CA VAL A 820 69.72 -24.06 -10.80
C VAL A 820 70.37 -24.96 -11.85
N THR A 821 71.01 -24.40 -12.88
CA THR A 821 71.70 -25.20 -13.91
C THR A 821 72.82 -26.04 -13.32
N ASN A 822 73.59 -25.48 -12.37
CA ASN A 822 74.63 -26.23 -11.67
C ASN A 822 74.06 -27.29 -10.73
N PHE A 823 72.97 -27.00 -10.04
CA PHE A 823 72.29 -27.97 -9.18
C PHE A 823 71.75 -29.15 -10.01
N LEU A 824 71.20 -28.87 -11.19
CA LEU A 824 70.67 -29.88 -12.10
C LEU A 824 71.75 -30.55 -12.97
N SER A 825 72.96 -29.98 -13.00
CA SER A 825 74.11 -30.50 -13.74
C SER A 825 74.41 -31.96 -13.36
N GLY A 826 74.49 -32.82 -14.37
CA GLY A 826 74.73 -34.26 -14.21
C GLY A 826 73.53 -35.06 -13.72
N LYS A 827 72.38 -34.43 -13.45
CA LYS A 827 71.12 -35.13 -13.19
C LYS A 827 70.37 -35.27 -14.51
N THR A 828 69.85 -36.46 -14.77
CA THR A 828 69.01 -36.70 -15.95
C THR A 828 67.56 -36.34 -15.60
N PRO A 829 66.95 -35.38 -16.31
CA PRO A 829 65.52 -35.13 -16.11
C PRO A 829 64.74 -36.35 -16.57
N ASN A 830 63.80 -36.80 -15.75
CA ASN A 830 62.70 -37.60 -16.25
C ASN A 830 61.76 -36.64 -16.98
N VAL A 831 61.88 -36.65 -18.30
CA VAL A 831 61.04 -35.91 -19.21
C VAL A 831 59.72 -36.66 -19.32
N VAL A 832 58.62 -36.03 -18.90
CA VAL A 832 57.29 -36.62 -19.09
C VAL A 832 56.66 -36.02 -20.34
N HIS A 833 56.47 -36.85 -21.37
CA HIS A 833 55.57 -36.58 -22.48
C HIS A 833 54.27 -37.36 -22.20
N ASN A 834 53.10 -36.74 -22.33
CA ASN A 834 51.80 -37.36 -22.06
C ASN A 834 51.58 -37.88 -20.61
N SER A 835 51.75 -37.03 -19.59
CA SER A 835 51.26 -37.38 -18.25
C SER A 835 49.72 -37.32 -18.19
N THR A 836 49.08 -38.35 -17.64
CA THR A 836 47.61 -38.46 -17.48
C THR A 836 47.06 -37.81 -16.20
N GLY A 837 47.86 -36.98 -15.53
CA GLY A 837 47.43 -36.14 -14.40
C GLY A 837 48.52 -35.90 -13.36
N PHE A 838 48.36 -34.87 -12.53
CA PHE A 838 49.04 -34.81 -11.25
C PHE A 838 48.25 -35.70 -10.27
N GLY A 839 48.71 -36.94 -10.03
CA GLY A 839 48.17 -37.81 -8.98
C GLY A 839 47.53 -39.15 -9.37
N ALA A 840 47.61 -39.63 -10.61
CA ALA A 840 47.27 -41.03 -10.89
C ALA A 840 48.47 -41.95 -10.59
N THR A 841 48.40 -42.67 -9.46
CA THR A 841 49.39 -43.62 -8.88
C THR A 841 50.64 -43.03 -8.20
N PHE A 842 50.44 -42.23 -7.15
CA PHE A 842 51.24 -42.39 -5.93
C PHE A 842 50.58 -43.46 -5.06
N ASN A 843 50.87 -44.77 -5.26
CA ASN A 843 50.87 -45.70 -4.12
C ASN A 843 51.60 -47.04 -4.35
N ALA A 844 52.41 -47.37 -3.35
CA ALA A 844 52.74 -48.68 -2.78
C ALA A 844 53.55 -49.71 -3.60
N LEU A 845 54.87 -49.55 -3.58
CA LEU A 845 55.81 -50.59 -3.16
C LEU A 845 56.90 -49.88 -2.34
N ASN A 846 57.33 -50.27 -1.16
CA ASN A 846 56.95 -51.22 -0.12
C ASN A 846 57.85 -50.81 1.07
N THR A 847 57.61 -51.37 2.26
CA THR A 847 58.57 -51.46 3.38
C THR A 847 60.03 -51.11 3.07
N GLY A 848 60.59 -50.16 3.81
CA GLY A 848 62.01 -49.80 3.78
C GLY A 848 62.24 -48.40 4.31
#